data_AF-A0A060UTZ9-F1
#
_entry.id   AF-A0A060UTZ9-F1
#
_cell.length_a   1.000
_cell.length_b   1.000
_cell.length_c   1.000
_cell.angle_alpha   90.00
_cell.angle_beta   90.00
_cell.angle_gamma   90.00
#
_symmetry.space_group_name_H-M   'P 1'
#
loop_
_entity.id
_entity.type
_entity.pdbx_description
1 polymer ?
#
loop_
_entity_poly.entity_id
_entity_poly.type
_entity_poly.pdbx_seq_one_letter_code
_entity_poly.pdbx_strand_id
1 'polypeptide(L)'
;MAHFIDPDRKTSYLLPPSMEDWLPEGHLARFIVEVIEQLDLSRLVKQYAGRGCKAYLPATLLAILVYGYANGVFSSRKLEQATYDSVAFRYLAAGGHPDHDTLANFRRRFLGELQNLFVQVLELAQEMKLLKVGRVCLDGTKIHAIASKHQALSHGHIEQMERQLKAEVQELFALAEQADQAVIPGGVNLPEEIRRREDRLVVMAAAKAKIAERVQSRYEKEKILYDEKMARRAEREATGQKRLGKAPDPAPKAQDQINLTDEESRIMPVSGGGFEQSYNAQAAVDDQTMLVVATGVSQAPNDKEQVLPMLATLQTQAAVLGPIETLVADTGYCSEKNVEACEALGITPFIAVAREDHHPDWRQRHTEPEALAEDATLMQRMIHRLKTQAGRSVYRLRKQTVEPVFGIIKSVMGFRQFSLRGLRQVQGEWSLVCLAWIMIPAILVGNPFSKALLPFLKMAGSVLAAFAGIGALKLYLERKRWRERQNDPVPLKNRSYQPQRPPYASRVKPDTTYSQQKGHTVPQPNSSRVEWSLELLRSLEWKRFEDLCDEYSKTKGMRTQTTRLGADGGIDIRICRETGDPMGVIQCKAWKKDIGVKLIRELAGVMAHERVKNGVFITTSSFTPDATVFAAANGIILLDGKEFLNAIKTLPVSDQEHLLTFATSGDYTTPTCAKCGVKMVLKNGYSEFWGCPNYPRCRETIKIRGGGRK
;
A
#
# COMPACT_ATOMS: atom_id res chain seq x y z
N MET A 1 -23.14 38.46 20.53
CA MET A 1 -21.83 37.79 20.73
C MET A 1 -22.00 36.33 20.41
N ALA A 2 -21.08 35.72 19.67
CA ALA A 2 -21.15 34.27 19.43
C ALA A 2 -20.81 33.54 20.74
N HIS A 3 -21.68 32.61 21.15
CA HIS A 3 -21.44 31.74 22.30
C HIS A 3 -20.57 30.57 21.85
N PHE A 4 -19.27 30.62 22.14
CA PHE A 4 -18.36 29.52 21.91
C PHE A 4 -18.26 28.63 23.16
N ILE A 5 -17.97 27.35 22.95
CA ILE A 5 -17.62 26.42 24.02
C ILE A 5 -16.09 26.49 24.18
N ASP A 6 -15.62 26.98 25.33
CA ASP A 6 -14.19 27.07 25.61
C ASP A 6 -13.59 25.68 25.88
N PRO A 7 -12.56 25.24 25.13
CA PRO A 7 -11.95 23.94 25.34
C PRO A 7 -11.00 23.98 26.54
N ASP A 8 -11.43 23.47 27.71
CA ASP A 8 -10.53 23.25 28.85
C ASP A 8 -9.98 21.82 28.89
N ARG A 9 -8.67 21.70 28.63
CA ARG A 9 -7.94 20.42 28.66
C ARG A 9 -7.40 20.06 30.06
N LYS A 10 -7.53 20.95 31.04
CA LYS A 10 -7.04 20.77 32.42
C LYS A 10 -8.13 20.37 33.40
N THR A 11 -9.41 20.52 33.03
CA THR A 11 -10.53 20.02 33.82
C THR A 11 -10.35 18.52 34.06
N SER A 12 -10.26 18.14 35.32
CA SER A 12 -10.20 16.73 35.74
C SER A 12 -11.62 16.17 35.83
N TYR A 13 -11.79 14.91 35.44
CA TYR A 13 -13.06 14.21 35.66
C TYR A 13 -13.29 13.99 37.16
N LEU A 14 -14.55 14.16 37.61
CA LEU A 14 -14.94 13.90 39.00
C LEU A 14 -14.80 12.41 39.37
N LEU A 15 -15.08 11.53 38.42
CA LEU A 15 -14.83 10.08 38.49
C LEU A 15 -14.09 9.66 37.21
N PRO A 16 -13.17 8.68 37.27
CA PRO A 16 -12.50 8.21 36.06
C PRO A 16 -13.53 7.63 35.08
N PRO A 17 -13.61 8.15 33.84
CA PRO A 17 -14.54 7.61 32.85
C PRO A 17 -14.16 6.17 32.47
N SER A 18 -15.15 5.35 32.13
CA SER A 18 -14.92 4.01 31.57
C SER A 18 -14.33 4.13 30.17
N MET A 19 -13.54 3.15 29.73
CA MET A 19 -13.07 3.09 28.34
C MET A 19 -14.23 2.96 27.35
N GLU A 20 -15.37 2.42 27.78
CA GLU A 20 -16.59 2.35 26.99
C GLU A 20 -17.16 3.74 26.72
N ASP A 21 -17.09 4.66 27.68
CA ASP A 21 -17.68 6.00 27.56
C ASP A 21 -17.02 6.83 26.43
N TRP A 22 -15.82 6.44 26.01
CA TRP A 22 -15.03 7.18 25.02
C TRP A 22 -15.32 6.72 23.59
N LEU A 23 -16.04 5.61 23.41
CA LEU A 23 -16.36 5.03 22.11
C LEU A 23 -17.87 4.95 21.90
N PRO A 24 -18.41 5.53 20.82
CA PRO A 24 -19.82 5.38 20.46
C PRO A 24 -20.24 3.90 20.35
N GLU A 25 -21.49 3.58 20.69
CA GLU A 25 -22.01 2.20 20.66
C GLU A 25 -21.87 1.54 19.27
N GLY A 26 -22.05 2.30 18.19
CA GLY A 26 -21.91 1.80 16.81
C GLY A 26 -20.48 1.76 16.26
N HIS A 27 -19.45 1.94 17.10
CA HIS A 27 -18.07 2.03 16.63
C HIS A 27 -17.49 0.65 16.25
N LEU A 28 -16.76 0.57 15.12
CA LEU A 28 -16.18 -0.67 14.59
C LEU A 28 -15.33 -1.46 15.60
N ALA A 29 -14.57 -0.78 16.46
CA ALA A 29 -13.78 -1.43 17.50
C ALA A 29 -14.63 -2.27 18.47
N ARG A 30 -15.86 -1.82 18.82
CA ARG A 30 -16.77 -2.59 19.67
C ARG A 30 -17.25 -3.85 18.95
N PHE A 31 -17.70 -3.67 17.70
CA PHE A 31 -18.12 -4.76 16.83
C PHE A 31 -17.03 -5.84 16.66
N ILE A 32 -15.78 -5.44 16.43
CA ILE A 32 -14.67 -6.41 16.27
C ILE A 32 -14.46 -7.22 17.55
N VAL A 33 -14.56 -6.60 18.73
CA VAL A 33 -14.45 -7.33 20.01
C VAL A 33 -15.59 -8.33 20.15
N GLU A 34 -16.84 -7.90 19.91
CA GLU A 34 -18.02 -8.76 19.98
C GLU A 34 -17.93 -9.98 19.04
N VAL A 35 -17.42 -9.79 17.83
CA VAL A 35 -17.23 -10.90 16.89
C VAL A 35 -16.09 -11.81 17.34
N ILE A 36 -14.95 -11.26 17.76
CA ILE A 36 -13.79 -12.06 18.20
C ILE A 36 -14.09 -12.89 19.45
N GLU A 37 -14.91 -12.37 20.36
CA GLU A 37 -15.37 -13.10 21.56
C GLU A 37 -16.21 -14.34 21.23
N GLN A 38 -16.84 -14.37 20.05
CA GLN A 38 -17.61 -15.51 19.56
C GLN A 38 -16.76 -16.55 18.83
N LEU A 39 -15.51 -16.24 18.48
CA LEU A 39 -14.61 -17.15 17.76
C LEU A 39 -13.99 -18.18 18.70
N ASP A 40 -13.78 -19.41 18.19
CA ASP A 40 -13.01 -20.43 18.90
C ASP A 40 -11.51 -20.14 18.77
N LEU A 41 -10.97 -19.46 19.78
CA LEU A 41 -9.54 -19.16 19.92
C LEU A 41 -8.78 -20.24 20.71
N SER A 42 -9.40 -21.38 21.05
CA SER A 42 -8.79 -22.40 21.92
C SER A 42 -7.46 -22.93 21.38
N ARG A 43 -7.33 -23.08 20.06
CA ARG A 43 -6.07 -23.47 19.39
C ARG A 43 -4.95 -22.46 19.58
N LEU A 44 -5.27 -21.17 19.57
CA LEU A 44 -4.29 -20.12 19.84
C LEU A 44 -3.88 -20.14 21.30
N VAL A 45 -4.85 -20.21 22.21
CA VAL A 45 -4.61 -20.20 23.67
C VAL A 45 -3.77 -21.40 24.11
N LYS A 46 -4.07 -22.62 23.63
CA LYS A 46 -3.33 -23.86 23.96
C LYS A 46 -1.84 -23.81 23.63
N GLN A 47 -1.44 -22.98 22.65
CA GLN A 47 -0.04 -22.83 22.27
C GLN A 47 0.79 -21.99 23.25
N TYR A 48 0.15 -21.35 24.23
CA TYR A 48 0.84 -20.61 25.30
C TYR A 48 1.10 -21.55 26.48
N ALA A 49 2.37 -21.88 26.71
CA ALA A 49 2.80 -22.86 27.72
C ALA A 49 2.73 -22.34 29.18
N GLY A 50 2.25 -21.12 29.41
CA GLY A 50 2.11 -20.53 30.75
C GLY A 50 3.43 -20.27 31.50
N ARG A 51 4.58 -20.30 30.83
CA ARG A 51 5.91 -20.05 31.42
C ARG A 51 6.49 -18.74 30.91
N GLY A 52 7.20 -18.00 31.78
CA GLY A 52 7.80 -16.70 31.47
C GLY A 52 6.92 -15.51 31.86
N CYS A 53 7.10 -14.37 31.19
CA CYS A 53 6.30 -13.16 31.43
C CYS A 53 4.82 -13.37 31.09
N LYS A 54 3.93 -12.58 31.72
CA LYS A 54 2.49 -12.61 31.43
C LYS A 54 2.25 -12.31 29.95
N ALA A 55 1.58 -13.22 29.25
CA ALA A 55 1.23 -13.03 27.85
C ALA A 55 -0.10 -12.27 27.71
N TYR A 56 -0.22 -11.46 26.66
CA TYR A 56 -1.50 -10.90 26.24
C TYR A 56 -2.43 -12.00 25.70
N LEU A 57 -3.74 -11.82 25.89
CA LEU A 57 -4.74 -12.75 25.37
C LEU A 57 -4.72 -12.73 23.83
N PRO A 58 -4.79 -13.90 23.15
CA PRO A 58 -4.87 -13.96 21.69
C PRO A 58 -6.02 -13.13 21.10
N ALA A 59 -7.16 -13.05 21.78
CA ALA A 59 -8.30 -12.24 21.39
C ALA A 59 -7.92 -10.76 21.23
N THR A 60 -7.23 -10.20 22.23
CA THR A 60 -6.76 -8.81 22.24
C THR A 60 -5.81 -8.52 21.08
N LEU A 61 -4.83 -9.41 20.85
CA LEU A 61 -3.85 -9.25 19.78
C LEU A 61 -4.49 -9.38 18.39
N LEU A 62 -5.45 -10.29 18.23
CA LEU A 62 -6.23 -10.44 17.02
C LEU A 62 -7.09 -9.22 16.75
N ALA A 63 -7.76 -8.67 17.77
CA ALA A 63 -8.61 -7.49 17.64
C ALA A 63 -7.83 -6.26 17.18
N ILE A 64 -6.64 -6.03 17.77
CA ILE A 64 -5.71 -4.97 17.35
C ILE A 64 -5.30 -5.15 15.89
N LEU A 65 -4.98 -6.38 15.46
CA LEU A 65 -4.59 -6.66 14.08
C LEU A 65 -5.74 -6.44 13.10
N VAL A 66 -6.92 -7.00 13.36
CA VAL A 66 -8.08 -6.89 12.46
C VAL A 66 -8.52 -5.43 12.34
N TYR A 67 -8.64 -4.70 13.45
CA TYR A 67 -8.98 -3.28 13.43
C TYR A 67 -7.88 -2.44 12.77
N GLY A 68 -6.62 -2.79 13.00
CA GLY A 68 -5.46 -2.21 12.34
C GLY A 68 -5.55 -2.29 10.83
N TYR A 69 -5.76 -3.51 10.30
CA TYR A 69 -5.88 -3.76 8.88
C TYR A 69 -7.11 -3.07 8.27
N ALA A 70 -8.23 -3.02 9.00
CA ALA A 70 -9.43 -2.32 8.58
C ALA A 70 -9.22 -0.80 8.43
N ASN A 71 -8.37 -0.20 9.27
CA ASN A 71 -8.07 1.24 9.27
C ASN A 71 -6.75 1.60 8.55
N GLY A 72 -6.10 0.65 7.88
CA GLY A 72 -4.87 0.87 7.13
C GLY A 72 -3.59 1.03 7.97
N VAL A 73 -3.61 0.55 9.20
CA VAL A 73 -2.45 0.48 10.09
C VAL A 73 -1.90 -0.96 10.11
N PHE A 74 -0.95 -1.25 9.23
CA PHE A 74 -0.39 -2.62 9.07
C PHE A 74 0.90 -2.87 9.86
N SER A 75 1.69 -1.82 10.10
CA SER A 75 2.98 -1.94 10.78
C SER A 75 2.79 -2.22 12.26
N SER A 76 3.43 -3.26 12.79
CA SER A 76 3.39 -3.58 14.22
C SER A 76 3.82 -2.41 15.10
N ARG A 77 4.78 -1.58 14.65
CA ARG A 77 5.21 -0.38 15.39
C ARG A 77 4.15 0.71 15.39
N LYS A 78 3.45 0.88 14.27
CA LYS A 78 2.33 1.83 14.20
C LYS A 78 1.14 1.34 15.02
N LEU A 79 0.91 0.02 15.08
CA LEU A 79 -0.11 -0.59 15.92
C LEU A 79 0.20 -0.37 17.41
N GLU A 80 1.43 -0.63 17.84
CA GLU A 80 1.92 -0.32 19.18
C GLU A 80 1.67 1.16 19.51
N GLN A 81 2.16 2.08 18.66
CA GLN A 81 1.95 3.51 18.84
C GLN A 81 0.45 3.89 18.91
N ALA A 82 -0.38 3.27 18.08
CA ALA A 82 -1.82 3.54 18.06
C ALA A 82 -2.51 3.15 19.37
N THR A 83 -2.00 2.16 20.12
CA THR A 83 -2.54 1.85 21.46
C THR A 83 -2.38 3.00 22.45
N TYR A 84 -1.39 3.88 22.25
CA TYR A 84 -1.23 5.10 23.03
C TYR A 84 -2.11 6.23 22.52
N ASP A 85 -2.12 6.47 21.21
CA ASP A 85 -2.66 7.69 20.62
C ASP A 85 -4.17 7.62 20.31
N SER A 86 -4.70 6.43 20.07
CA SER A 86 -6.08 6.22 19.62
C SER A 86 -6.92 5.55 20.70
N VAL A 87 -8.05 6.18 21.02
CA VAL A 87 -9.05 5.64 21.95
C VAL A 87 -9.53 4.26 21.51
N ALA A 88 -9.75 4.06 20.21
CA ALA A 88 -10.20 2.78 19.67
C ALA A 88 -9.20 1.66 19.94
N PHE A 89 -7.91 1.87 19.63
CA PHE A 89 -6.88 0.86 19.90
C PHE A 89 -6.65 0.65 21.39
N ARG A 90 -6.78 1.70 22.20
CA ARG A 90 -6.69 1.60 23.67
C ARG A 90 -7.83 0.76 24.25
N TYR A 91 -9.05 0.90 23.73
CA TYR A 91 -10.19 0.05 24.07
C TYR A 91 -9.94 -1.41 23.68
N LEU A 92 -9.50 -1.65 22.43
CA LEU A 92 -9.18 -3.01 21.97
C LEU A 92 -8.10 -3.68 22.83
N ALA A 93 -7.12 -2.91 23.29
CA ALA A 93 -6.05 -3.37 24.14
C ALA A 93 -6.41 -3.41 25.64
N ALA A 94 -7.63 -3.01 26.02
CA ALA A 94 -8.08 -2.84 27.40
C ALA A 94 -7.09 -2.02 28.27
N GLY A 95 -6.53 -0.96 27.70
CA GLY A 95 -5.53 -0.09 28.35
C GLY A 95 -4.11 -0.66 28.38
N GLY A 96 -3.88 -1.87 27.84
CA GLY A 96 -2.56 -2.43 27.62
C GLY A 96 -1.86 -1.85 26.39
N HIS A 97 -0.55 -2.08 26.29
CA HIS A 97 0.27 -1.63 25.18
C HIS A 97 1.20 -2.76 24.71
N PRO A 98 0.70 -3.74 23.94
CA PRO A 98 1.53 -4.79 23.38
C PRO A 98 2.63 -4.19 22.50
N ASP A 99 3.88 -4.53 22.79
CA ASP A 99 5.00 -4.08 21.97
C ASP A 99 4.94 -4.65 20.54
N HIS A 100 5.62 -3.98 19.61
CA HIS A 100 5.64 -4.37 18.21
C HIS A 100 6.19 -5.78 17.98
N ASP A 101 7.08 -6.28 18.83
CA ASP A 101 7.63 -7.62 18.73
C ASP A 101 6.58 -8.67 19.08
N THR A 102 5.78 -8.42 20.12
CA THR A 102 4.64 -9.24 20.53
C THR A 102 3.61 -9.33 19.41
N LEU A 103 3.25 -8.19 18.80
CA LEU A 103 2.33 -8.14 17.66
C LEU A 103 2.89 -8.84 16.42
N ALA A 104 4.17 -8.61 16.11
CA ALA A 104 4.84 -9.25 14.97
C ALA A 104 5.00 -10.76 15.15
N ASN A 105 5.30 -11.22 16.37
CA ASN A 105 5.42 -12.63 16.72
C ASN A 105 4.06 -13.31 16.69
N PHE A 106 3.02 -12.69 17.25
CA PHE A 106 1.65 -13.20 17.18
C PHE A 106 1.20 -13.36 15.73
N ARG A 107 1.38 -12.32 14.91
CA ARG A 107 1.10 -12.38 13.47
C ARG A 107 1.86 -13.55 12.84
N ARG A 108 3.20 -13.59 12.89
CA ARG A 108 3.99 -14.65 12.25
C ARG A 108 3.64 -16.06 12.71
N ARG A 109 3.38 -16.25 14.00
CA ARG A 109 3.15 -17.57 14.60
C ARG A 109 1.78 -18.15 14.22
N PHE A 110 0.74 -17.32 14.16
CA PHE A 110 -0.65 -17.80 14.06
C PHE A 110 -1.32 -17.58 12.69
N LEU A 111 -0.58 -17.12 11.67
CA LEU A 111 -1.13 -16.92 10.31
C LEU A 111 -1.81 -18.16 9.71
N GLY A 112 -1.33 -19.36 10.02
CA GLY A 112 -1.98 -20.60 9.57
C GLY A 112 -3.35 -20.79 10.20
N GLU A 113 -3.53 -20.40 11.47
CA GLU A 113 -4.80 -20.50 12.17
C GLU A 113 -5.76 -19.35 11.78
N LEU A 114 -5.25 -18.22 11.27
CA LEU A 114 -6.10 -17.13 10.76
C LEU A 114 -6.99 -17.57 9.60
N GLN A 115 -6.56 -18.55 8.80
CA GLN A 115 -7.42 -19.14 7.76
C GLN A 115 -8.64 -19.86 8.35
N ASN A 116 -8.45 -20.57 9.46
CA ASN A 116 -9.55 -21.24 10.16
C ASN A 116 -10.49 -20.20 10.78
N LEU A 117 -9.96 -19.13 11.36
CA LEU A 117 -10.76 -18.03 11.90
C LEU A 117 -11.54 -17.28 10.82
N PHE A 118 -10.99 -17.15 9.61
CA PHE A 118 -11.72 -16.60 8.47
C PHE A 118 -12.97 -17.41 8.14
N VAL A 119 -12.89 -18.75 8.16
CA VAL A 119 -14.04 -19.63 7.95
C VAL A 119 -15.07 -19.47 9.08
N GLN A 120 -14.64 -19.42 10.34
CA GLN A 120 -15.54 -19.20 11.48
C GLN A 120 -16.31 -17.87 11.38
N VAL A 121 -15.67 -16.81 10.87
CA VAL A 121 -16.37 -15.53 10.66
C VAL A 121 -17.42 -15.62 9.55
N LEU A 122 -17.18 -16.44 8.53
CA LEU A 122 -18.18 -16.72 7.50
C LEU A 122 -19.34 -17.56 8.05
N GLU A 123 -19.08 -18.50 8.94
CA GLU A 123 -20.11 -19.26 9.69
C GLU A 123 -21.01 -18.30 10.48
N LEU A 124 -20.42 -17.40 11.27
CA LEU A 124 -21.17 -16.37 11.99
C LEU A 124 -21.98 -15.48 11.05
N ALA A 125 -21.40 -15.05 9.93
CA ALA A 125 -22.10 -14.24 8.94
C ALA A 125 -23.31 -14.99 8.31
N GLN A 126 -23.19 -16.30 8.13
CA GLN A 126 -24.27 -17.16 7.63
C GLN A 126 -25.36 -17.36 8.69
N GLU A 127 -25.01 -17.67 9.94
CA GLU A 127 -25.97 -17.83 11.05
C GLU A 127 -26.82 -16.57 11.24
N MET A 128 -26.19 -15.41 11.06
CA MET A 128 -26.85 -14.11 11.15
C MET A 128 -27.59 -13.70 9.87
N LYS A 129 -27.61 -14.57 8.85
CA LYS A 129 -28.25 -14.35 7.53
C LYS A 129 -27.72 -13.12 6.79
N LEU A 130 -26.48 -12.73 7.08
CA LEU A 130 -25.76 -11.64 6.42
C LEU A 130 -25.03 -12.12 5.17
N LEU A 131 -24.82 -13.43 5.05
CA LEU A 131 -24.25 -14.07 3.88
C LEU A 131 -25.34 -14.75 3.05
N LYS A 132 -25.42 -14.43 1.76
CA LYS A 132 -26.37 -15.02 0.80
C LYS A 132 -25.62 -15.58 -0.39
N VAL A 133 -24.95 -16.70 -0.19
CA VAL A 133 -24.12 -17.30 -1.25
C VAL A 133 -25.00 -17.92 -2.33
N GLY A 134 -24.65 -17.63 -3.57
CA GLY A 134 -25.20 -18.31 -4.75
C GLY A 134 -24.41 -17.94 -6.01
N ARG A 135 -23.98 -16.68 -6.12
CA ARG A 135 -23.16 -16.21 -7.23
C ARG A 135 -21.91 -15.51 -6.71
N VAL A 136 -20.76 -15.95 -7.21
CA VAL A 136 -19.46 -15.44 -6.76
C VAL A 136 -18.70 -14.82 -7.93
N CYS A 137 -18.11 -13.65 -7.68
CA CYS A 137 -17.24 -12.95 -8.60
C CYS A 137 -15.79 -13.18 -8.18
N LEU A 138 -15.01 -13.81 -9.06
CA LEU A 138 -13.58 -14.07 -8.88
C LEU A 138 -12.77 -13.00 -9.60
N ASP A 139 -11.83 -12.39 -8.88
CA ASP A 139 -10.85 -11.50 -9.46
C ASP A 139 -9.50 -11.55 -8.73
N GLY A 140 -8.49 -11.03 -9.42
CA GLY A 140 -7.09 -11.13 -9.03
C GLY A 140 -6.43 -9.77 -9.03
N THR A 141 -5.58 -9.51 -8.05
CA THR A 141 -4.88 -8.24 -7.93
C THR A 141 -3.42 -8.46 -7.57
N LYS A 142 -2.54 -7.71 -8.23
CA LYS A 142 -1.11 -7.77 -7.92
C LYS A 142 -0.83 -6.85 -6.73
N ILE A 143 -0.14 -7.36 -5.71
CA ILE A 143 0.23 -6.65 -4.48
C ILE A 143 1.73 -6.79 -4.27
N HIS A 144 2.40 -5.70 -3.90
CA HIS A 144 3.85 -5.69 -3.76
C HIS A 144 4.33 -6.68 -2.70
N ALA A 145 5.42 -7.37 -3.01
CA ALA A 145 6.19 -8.11 -2.02
C ALA A 145 7.08 -7.15 -1.20
N ILE A 146 7.53 -7.59 -0.02
CA ILE A 146 8.55 -6.87 0.76
C ILE A 146 9.96 -7.20 0.26
N ALA A 147 10.15 -7.03 -1.04
CA ALA A 147 11.39 -7.25 -1.76
C ALA A 147 11.53 -6.28 -2.94
N SER A 148 12.76 -5.83 -3.20
CA SER A 148 13.05 -4.96 -4.34
C SER A 148 13.29 -5.78 -5.60
N LYS A 149 12.75 -5.35 -6.74
CA LYS A 149 13.08 -5.94 -8.05
C LYS A 149 14.56 -5.89 -8.41
N HIS A 150 15.32 -4.96 -7.81
CA HIS A 150 16.77 -4.85 -8.01
C HIS A 150 17.56 -5.96 -7.30
N GLN A 151 16.93 -6.70 -6.40
CA GLN A 151 17.50 -7.90 -5.76
C GLN A 151 17.14 -9.19 -6.52
N ALA A 152 16.43 -9.07 -7.66
CA ALA A 152 16.20 -10.20 -8.54
C ALA A 152 17.44 -10.48 -9.39
N LEU A 153 17.91 -11.71 -9.34
CA LEU A 153 19.02 -12.22 -10.13
C LEU A 153 18.50 -13.24 -11.15
N SER A 154 18.84 -13.03 -12.42
CA SER A 154 18.55 -13.99 -13.48
C SER A 154 19.67 -15.03 -13.61
N HIS A 155 19.34 -16.24 -14.05
CA HIS A 155 20.29 -17.34 -14.20
C HIS A 155 21.51 -16.94 -15.05
N GLY A 156 21.27 -16.30 -16.20
CA GLY A 156 22.36 -15.86 -17.08
C GLY A 156 23.25 -14.78 -16.44
N HIS A 157 22.67 -13.90 -15.61
CA HIS A 157 23.46 -12.90 -14.90
C HIS A 157 24.27 -13.52 -13.75
N ILE A 158 23.73 -14.54 -13.07
CA ILE A 158 24.49 -15.30 -12.06
C ILE A 158 25.69 -16.00 -12.71
N GLU A 159 25.52 -16.62 -13.87
CA GLU A 159 26.63 -17.26 -14.61
C GLU A 159 27.72 -16.27 -15.04
N GLN A 160 27.34 -15.05 -15.42
CA GLN A 160 28.29 -14.01 -15.77
C GLN A 160 29.07 -13.54 -14.53
N MET A 161 28.35 -13.23 -13.44
CA MET A 161 28.98 -12.76 -12.20
C MET A 161 29.84 -13.85 -11.55
N GLU A 162 29.44 -15.12 -11.59
CA GLU A 162 30.24 -16.20 -11.04
C GLU A 162 31.58 -16.34 -11.76
N ARG A 163 31.59 -16.20 -13.10
CA ARG A 163 32.84 -16.19 -13.88
C ARG A 163 33.73 -15.01 -13.48
N GLN A 164 33.15 -13.82 -13.36
CA GLN A 164 33.88 -12.64 -12.93
C GLN A 164 34.45 -12.79 -11.52
N LEU A 165 33.62 -13.19 -10.54
CA LEU A 165 34.04 -13.33 -9.14
C LEU A 165 35.11 -14.40 -8.97
N LYS A 166 35.03 -15.53 -9.68
CA LYS A 166 36.09 -16.55 -9.66
C LYS A 166 37.41 -16.03 -10.23
N ALA A 167 37.37 -15.24 -11.31
CA ALA A 167 38.56 -14.60 -11.86
C ALA A 167 39.16 -13.58 -10.89
N GLU A 168 38.33 -12.74 -10.25
CA GLU A 168 38.78 -11.77 -9.25
C GLU A 168 39.37 -12.46 -8.00
N VAL A 169 38.80 -13.58 -7.55
CA VAL A 169 39.36 -14.38 -6.45
C VAL A 169 40.74 -14.93 -6.83
N GLN A 170 40.90 -15.47 -8.04
CA GLN A 170 42.20 -15.94 -8.53
C GLN A 170 43.22 -14.80 -8.62
N GLU A 171 42.81 -13.62 -9.09
CA GLU A 171 43.65 -12.42 -9.14
C GLU A 171 44.08 -11.97 -7.73
N LEU A 172 43.16 -11.98 -6.75
CA LEU A 172 43.47 -11.63 -5.36
C LEU A 172 44.40 -12.65 -4.70
N PHE A 173 44.27 -13.95 -5.00
CA PHE A 173 45.22 -14.97 -4.54
C PHE A 173 46.61 -14.77 -5.15
N ALA A 174 46.69 -14.51 -6.47
CA ALA A 174 47.96 -14.21 -7.12
C ALA A 174 48.62 -12.93 -6.56
N LEU A 175 47.82 -11.91 -6.23
CA LEU A 175 48.30 -10.69 -5.60
C LEU A 175 48.74 -10.93 -4.15
N ALA A 176 48.07 -11.82 -3.41
CA ALA A 176 48.48 -12.21 -2.06
C ALA A 176 49.81 -13.00 -2.07
N GLU A 177 50.03 -13.88 -3.05
CA GLU A 177 51.31 -14.58 -3.25
C GLU A 177 52.44 -13.62 -3.65
N GLN A 178 52.14 -12.58 -4.44
CA GLN A 178 53.12 -11.55 -4.83
C GLN A 178 53.40 -10.53 -3.73
N ALA A 179 52.48 -10.35 -2.77
CA ALA A 179 52.62 -9.42 -1.65
C ALA A 179 53.76 -9.80 -0.68
N ASP A 180 54.23 -11.04 -0.71
CA ASP A 180 55.47 -11.45 -0.02
C ASP A 180 56.73 -10.84 -0.68
N GLN A 181 56.63 -10.25 -1.88
CA GLN A 181 57.72 -9.62 -2.63
C GLN A 181 57.45 -8.19 -3.15
N ALA A 182 56.22 -7.67 -3.06
CA ALA A 182 55.85 -6.36 -3.60
C ALA A 182 54.88 -5.55 -2.70
N VAL A 183 54.87 -4.22 -2.88
CA VAL A 183 54.02 -3.28 -2.13
C VAL A 183 52.57 -3.41 -2.57
N ILE A 184 51.70 -3.90 -1.68
CA ILE A 184 50.24 -3.96 -1.88
C ILE A 184 49.69 -2.53 -2.05
N PRO A 185 48.73 -2.29 -2.97
CA PRO A 185 48.01 -1.03 -3.05
C PRO A 185 47.40 -0.62 -1.71
N GLY A 186 47.71 0.60 -1.25
CA GLY A 186 47.32 1.07 0.08
C GLY A 186 45.80 1.06 0.31
N GLY A 187 45.36 0.42 1.41
CA GLY A 187 43.96 0.39 1.86
C GLY A 187 43.16 -0.86 1.50
N VAL A 188 43.75 -1.83 0.78
CA VAL A 188 43.08 -3.10 0.44
C VAL A 188 43.42 -4.18 1.47
N ASN A 189 42.39 -4.68 2.17
CA ASN A 189 42.52 -5.86 3.03
C ASN A 189 42.20 -7.13 2.20
N LEU A 190 43.25 -7.79 1.69
CA LEU A 190 43.12 -8.94 0.79
C LEU A 190 42.28 -10.09 1.39
N PRO A 191 42.52 -10.56 2.64
CA PRO A 191 41.67 -11.58 3.26
C PRO A 191 40.19 -11.21 3.32
N GLU A 192 39.86 -9.95 3.67
CA GLU A 192 38.47 -9.51 3.75
C GLU A 192 37.80 -9.46 2.38
N GLU A 193 38.54 -9.04 1.35
CA GLU A 193 38.05 -8.86 0.00
C GLU A 193 37.87 -10.20 -0.75
N ILE A 194 38.70 -11.20 -0.43
CA ILE A 194 38.51 -12.61 -0.83
C ILE A 194 37.25 -13.17 -0.17
N ARG A 195 37.13 -13.07 1.16
CA ARG A 195 35.96 -13.58 1.91
C ARG A 195 34.65 -13.01 1.39
N ARG A 196 34.59 -11.70 1.11
CA ARG A 196 33.38 -11.06 0.55
C ARG A 196 32.94 -11.67 -0.79
N ARG A 197 33.88 -12.07 -1.65
CA ARG A 197 33.59 -12.72 -2.95
C ARG A 197 33.20 -14.17 -2.77
N GLU A 198 33.85 -14.88 -1.88
CA GLU A 198 33.50 -16.25 -1.52
C GLU A 198 32.08 -16.33 -0.93
N ASP A 199 31.75 -15.45 0.03
CA ASP A 199 30.40 -15.32 0.59
C ASP A 199 29.37 -15.05 -0.52
N ARG A 200 29.72 -14.19 -1.49
CA ARG A 200 28.85 -13.88 -2.64
C ARG A 200 28.66 -15.08 -3.57
N LEU A 201 29.71 -15.87 -3.81
CA LEU A 201 29.66 -17.10 -4.59
C LEU A 201 28.76 -18.15 -3.91
N VAL A 202 28.81 -18.26 -2.58
CA VAL A 202 27.91 -19.14 -1.81
C VAL A 202 26.45 -18.75 -2.00
N VAL A 203 26.12 -17.45 -1.89
CA VAL A 203 24.76 -16.93 -2.13
C VAL A 203 24.30 -17.23 -3.57
N MET A 204 25.18 -17.08 -4.56
CA MET A 204 24.88 -17.38 -5.97
C MET A 204 24.66 -18.87 -6.24
N ALA A 205 25.44 -19.74 -5.61
CA ALA A 205 25.28 -21.19 -5.71
C ALA A 205 23.92 -21.63 -5.15
N ALA A 206 23.53 -21.11 -3.98
CA ALA A 206 22.21 -21.35 -3.40
C ALA A 206 21.07 -20.86 -4.31
N ALA A 207 21.23 -19.67 -4.91
CA ALA A 207 20.27 -19.12 -5.86
C ALA A 207 20.11 -20.00 -7.11
N LYS A 208 21.21 -20.52 -7.68
CA LYS A 208 21.19 -21.47 -8.81
C LYS A 208 20.50 -22.78 -8.46
N ALA A 209 20.81 -23.37 -7.31
CA ALA A 209 20.18 -24.60 -6.85
C ALA A 209 18.65 -24.43 -6.76
N LYS A 210 18.18 -23.29 -6.24
CA LYS A 210 16.75 -22.96 -6.18
C LYS A 210 16.11 -22.73 -7.54
N ILE A 211 16.81 -22.08 -8.48
CA ILE A 211 16.33 -21.97 -9.86
C ILE A 211 16.21 -23.36 -10.49
N ALA A 212 17.20 -24.23 -10.31
CA ALA A 212 17.19 -25.60 -10.83
C ALA A 212 16.03 -26.43 -10.24
N GLU A 213 15.79 -26.37 -8.93
CA GLU A 213 14.65 -27.01 -8.26
C GLU A 213 13.31 -26.59 -8.89
N ARG A 214 13.15 -25.29 -9.16
CA ARG A 214 11.92 -24.75 -9.79
C ARG A 214 11.77 -25.18 -11.23
N VAL A 215 12.88 -25.19 -11.98
CA VAL A 215 12.90 -25.63 -13.38
C VAL A 215 12.49 -27.09 -13.45
N GLN A 216 12.98 -27.93 -12.54
CA GLN A 216 12.62 -29.33 -12.45
C GLN A 216 11.13 -29.52 -12.15
N SER A 217 10.59 -28.82 -11.14
CA SER A 217 9.15 -28.88 -10.82
C SER A 217 8.27 -28.40 -11.99
N ARG A 218 8.71 -27.36 -12.71
CA ARG A 218 8.05 -26.90 -13.93
C ARG A 218 8.11 -27.96 -15.04
N TYR A 219 9.29 -28.55 -15.26
CA TYR A 219 9.51 -29.58 -16.27
C TYR A 219 8.62 -30.80 -16.02
N GLU A 220 8.49 -31.26 -14.77
CA GLU A 220 7.62 -32.38 -14.40
C GLU A 220 6.15 -32.10 -14.76
N LYS A 221 5.65 -30.90 -14.42
CA LYS A 221 4.28 -30.48 -14.78
C LYS A 221 4.09 -30.36 -16.30
N GLU A 222 5.02 -29.71 -16.99
CA GLU A 222 4.98 -29.55 -18.44
C GLU A 222 5.09 -30.90 -19.16
N LYS A 223 5.88 -31.84 -18.62
CA LYS A 223 6.01 -33.20 -19.13
C LYS A 223 4.71 -33.97 -19.00
N ILE A 224 4.05 -33.95 -17.83
CA ILE A 224 2.74 -34.60 -17.65
C ILE A 224 1.73 -34.05 -18.69
N LEU A 225 1.65 -32.72 -18.84
CA LEU A 225 0.76 -32.09 -19.81
C LEU A 225 1.12 -32.42 -21.26
N TYR A 226 2.42 -32.52 -21.56
CA TYR A 226 2.92 -32.91 -22.87
C TYR A 226 2.55 -34.37 -23.16
N ASP A 227 2.77 -35.27 -22.22
CA ASP A 227 2.46 -36.70 -22.33
C ASP A 227 0.95 -36.92 -22.51
N GLU A 228 0.10 -36.22 -21.73
CA GLU A 228 -1.35 -36.21 -21.93
C GLU A 228 -1.75 -35.71 -23.31
N LYS A 229 -1.11 -34.65 -23.80
CA LYS A 229 -1.38 -34.08 -25.12
C LYS A 229 -0.94 -35.02 -26.23
N MET A 230 0.16 -35.73 -26.05
CA MET A 230 0.65 -36.75 -26.96
C MET A 230 -0.29 -37.97 -26.96
N ALA A 231 -0.81 -38.39 -25.80
CA ALA A 231 -1.80 -39.46 -25.69
C ALA A 231 -3.12 -39.11 -26.40
N ARG A 232 -3.70 -37.94 -26.10
CA ARG A 232 -4.92 -37.44 -26.78
C ARG A 232 -4.73 -37.28 -28.29
N ARG A 233 -3.48 -37.07 -28.74
CA ARG A 233 -3.15 -36.98 -30.16
C ARG A 233 -2.99 -38.35 -30.80
N ALA A 234 -2.37 -39.32 -30.13
CA ALA A 234 -2.32 -40.70 -30.59
C ALA A 234 -3.74 -41.26 -30.82
N GLU A 235 -4.69 -40.89 -29.96
CA GLU A 235 -6.12 -41.18 -30.13
C GLU A 235 -6.75 -40.45 -31.34
N ARG A 236 -6.25 -39.26 -31.71
CA ARG A 236 -6.76 -38.41 -32.82
C ARG A 236 -5.98 -38.55 -34.13
N GLU A 237 -4.92 -39.34 -34.18
CA GLU A 237 -4.04 -39.51 -35.36
C GLU A 237 -4.75 -40.13 -36.58
N ALA A 238 -6.00 -40.57 -36.44
CA ALA A 238 -6.91 -40.87 -37.54
C ALA A 238 -7.36 -39.64 -38.38
N THR A 239 -7.11 -38.39 -37.92
CA THR A 239 -7.65 -37.15 -38.54
C THR A 239 -6.61 -36.16 -39.11
N GLY A 240 -5.32 -36.54 -39.16
CA GLY A 240 -4.35 -35.91 -40.07
C GLY A 240 -3.71 -34.55 -39.68
N GLN A 241 -3.87 -34.01 -38.47
CA GLN A 241 -3.20 -32.74 -38.10
C GLN A 241 -1.80 -32.93 -37.49
N LYS A 242 -0.77 -32.41 -38.17
CA LYS A 242 0.66 -32.48 -37.79
C LYS A 242 1.24 -31.13 -37.37
N ARG A 243 0.95 -30.64 -36.16
CA ARG A 243 1.81 -29.63 -35.50
C ARG A 243 2.25 -30.13 -34.14
N LEU A 244 3.54 -30.48 -34.01
CA LEU A 244 4.14 -30.80 -32.71
C LEU A 244 4.27 -29.51 -31.88
N GLY A 245 3.85 -29.57 -30.63
CA GLY A 245 4.32 -28.62 -29.62
C GLY A 245 5.78 -28.92 -29.30
N LYS A 246 6.56 -27.89 -28.97
CA LYS A 246 7.95 -28.06 -28.52
C LYS A 246 7.96 -28.91 -27.23
N ALA A 247 8.82 -29.92 -27.18
CA ALA A 247 9.02 -30.72 -25.97
C ALA A 247 9.51 -29.83 -24.81
N PRO A 248 9.12 -30.13 -23.57
CA PRO A 248 9.60 -29.39 -22.40
C PRO A 248 11.11 -29.56 -22.25
N ASP A 249 11.78 -28.49 -21.82
CA ASP A 249 13.24 -28.44 -21.65
C ASP A 249 13.57 -28.44 -20.15
N PRO A 250 14.37 -29.40 -19.65
CA PRO A 250 14.74 -29.48 -18.24
C PRO A 250 15.83 -28.46 -17.85
N ALA A 251 16.43 -27.73 -18.80
CA ALA A 251 17.47 -26.77 -18.49
C ALA A 251 16.92 -25.42 -18.00
N PRO A 252 17.62 -24.75 -17.06
CA PRO A 252 17.28 -23.39 -16.65
C PRO A 252 17.45 -22.41 -17.81
N LYS A 253 16.48 -21.53 -18.00
CA LYS A 253 16.53 -20.48 -19.02
C LYS A 253 17.33 -19.29 -18.46
N ALA A 254 18.03 -18.55 -19.33
CA ALA A 254 18.79 -17.37 -18.91
C ALA A 254 17.94 -16.32 -18.17
N GLN A 255 16.64 -16.24 -18.48
CA GLN A 255 15.65 -15.36 -17.87
C GLN A 255 15.01 -15.91 -16.58
N ASP A 256 15.22 -17.18 -16.22
CA ASP A 256 14.74 -17.72 -14.95
C ASP A 256 15.40 -16.94 -13.82
N GLN A 257 14.58 -16.42 -12.89
CA GLN A 257 15.02 -15.42 -11.93
C GLN A 257 14.59 -15.77 -10.50
N ILE A 258 15.37 -15.28 -9.55
CA ILE A 258 15.14 -15.45 -8.12
C ILE A 258 15.46 -14.16 -7.39
N ASN A 259 14.61 -13.78 -6.43
CA ASN A 259 14.87 -12.61 -5.59
C ASN A 259 15.60 -13.05 -4.32
N LEU A 260 16.72 -12.40 -4.01
CA LEU A 260 17.53 -12.74 -2.83
C LEU A 260 16.85 -12.37 -1.50
N THR A 261 15.90 -11.43 -1.54
CA THR A 261 15.20 -10.95 -0.33
C THR A 261 13.93 -11.74 -0.05
N ASP A 262 13.12 -11.99 -1.08
CA ASP A 262 11.90 -12.81 -0.99
C ASP A 262 11.83 -13.77 -2.17
N GLU A 263 12.39 -14.96 -1.97
CA GLU A 263 12.58 -16.00 -2.97
C GLU A 263 11.31 -16.32 -3.76
N GLU A 264 10.17 -16.31 -3.08
CA GLU A 264 8.86 -16.78 -3.58
C GLU A 264 8.07 -15.70 -4.30
N SER A 265 8.49 -14.44 -4.22
CA SER A 265 7.88 -13.35 -4.98
C SER A 265 8.28 -13.39 -6.47
N ARG A 266 7.51 -12.77 -7.36
CA ARG A 266 7.82 -12.72 -8.80
C ARG A 266 7.76 -11.30 -9.34
N ILE A 267 8.54 -11.04 -10.40
CA ILE A 267 8.35 -9.83 -11.20
C ILE A 267 7.12 -10.03 -12.08
N MET A 268 6.10 -9.21 -11.86
CA MET A 268 4.82 -9.27 -12.56
C MET A 268 4.54 -7.96 -13.30
N PRO A 269 3.90 -8.01 -14.48
CA PRO A 269 3.39 -6.81 -15.14
C PRO A 269 2.26 -6.21 -14.30
N VAL A 270 2.21 -4.88 -14.24
CA VAL A 270 1.19 -4.15 -13.45
C VAL A 270 0.34 -3.24 -14.32
N SER A 271 -0.89 -2.99 -13.85
CA SER A 271 -1.83 -2.08 -14.49
C SER A 271 -1.27 -0.66 -14.51
N GLY A 272 -1.13 -0.08 -15.71
CA GLY A 272 -0.46 1.22 -15.91
C GLY A 272 0.93 1.11 -16.57
N GLY A 273 1.41 -0.12 -16.80
CA GLY A 273 2.67 -0.39 -17.47
C GLY A 273 3.84 -0.61 -16.50
N GLY A 274 4.84 -1.36 -16.96
CA GLY A 274 6.02 -1.69 -16.15
C GLY A 274 5.89 -3.01 -15.39
N PHE A 275 6.89 -3.24 -14.54
CA PHE A 275 7.10 -4.51 -13.84
C PHE A 275 7.49 -4.28 -12.38
N GLU A 276 6.86 -5.03 -11.50
CA GLU A 276 7.00 -4.92 -10.04
C GLU A 276 7.18 -6.28 -9.39
N GLN A 277 7.94 -6.32 -8.29
CA GLN A 277 8.10 -7.53 -7.48
C GLN A 277 6.87 -7.71 -6.59
N SER A 278 6.04 -8.70 -6.90
CA SER A 278 4.68 -8.83 -6.37
C SER A 278 4.27 -10.28 -6.20
N TYR A 279 3.15 -10.47 -5.48
CA TYR A 279 2.33 -11.68 -5.51
C TYR A 279 0.99 -11.35 -6.16
N ASN A 280 0.33 -12.38 -6.68
CA ASN A 280 -0.98 -12.29 -7.27
C ASN A 280 -2.04 -12.75 -6.26
N ALA A 281 -2.68 -11.82 -5.56
CA ALA A 281 -3.71 -12.10 -4.58
C ALA A 281 -5.07 -12.28 -5.26
N GLN A 282 -5.80 -13.32 -4.87
CA GLN A 282 -7.06 -13.77 -5.45
C GLN A 282 -8.15 -13.72 -4.40
N ALA A 283 -9.35 -13.30 -4.78
CA ALA A 283 -10.52 -13.34 -3.91
C ALA A 283 -11.77 -13.71 -4.72
N ALA A 284 -12.60 -14.59 -4.16
CA ALA A 284 -13.97 -14.79 -4.57
C ALA A 284 -14.88 -13.97 -3.66
N VAL A 285 -15.72 -13.14 -4.25
CA VAL A 285 -16.60 -12.21 -3.57
C VAL A 285 -18.05 -12.53 -3.90
N ASP A 286 -18.89 -12.63 -2.88
CA ASP A 286 -20.33 -12.79 -3.05
C ASP A 286 -20.98 -11.53 -3.66
N ASP A 287 -21.85 -11.71 -4.66
CA ASP A 287 -22.37 -10.60 -5.45
C ASP A 287 -23.40 -9.74 -4.71
N GLN A 288 -24.11 -10.31 -3.72
CA GLN A 288 -25.16 -9.60 -2.99
C GLN A 288 -24.62 -8.84 -1.78
N THR A 289 -23.64 -9.43 -1.10
CA THR A 289 -23.14 -8.96 0.21
C THR A 289 -21.78 -8.29 0.12
N MET A 290 -21.07 -8.44 -1.00
CA MET A 290 -19.67 -8.03 -1.20
C MET A 290 -18.70 -8.64 -0.17
N LEU A 291 -19.12 -9.71 0.52
CA LEU A 291 -18.25 -10.43 1.44
C LEU A 291 -17.29 -11.32 0.63
N VAL A 292 -16.02 -11.33 1.04
CA VAL A 292 -15.04 -12.25 0.49
C VAL A 292 -15.33 -13.62 1.07
N VAL A 293 -15.61 -14.61 0.23
CA VAL A 293 -15.96 -15.97 0.66
C VAL A 293 -14.78 -16.93 0.55
N ALA A 294 -13.85 -16.69 -0.38
CA ALA A 294 -12.63 -17.47 -0.51
C ALA A 294 -11.44 -16.60 -0.93
N THR A 295 -10.24 -17.03 -0.53
CA THR A 295 -8.99 -16.28 -0.73
C THR A 295 -7.87 -17.18 -1.25
N GLY A 296 -6.97 -16.61 -2.04
CA GLY A 296 -5.82 -17.31 -2.58
C GLY A 296 -4.68 -16.35 -2.89
N VAL A 297 -3.45 -16.87 -2.96
CA VAL A 297 -2.28 -16.12 -3.39
C VAL A 297 -1.48 -17.02 -4.32
N SER A 298 -1.11 -16.45 -5.46
CA SER A 298 -0.39 -17.13 -6.52
C SER A 298 0.91 -16.42 -6.85
N GLN A 299 1.89 -17.21 -7.29
CA GLN A 299 3.12 -16.71 -7.89
C GLN A 299 2.96 -16.51 -9.40
N ALA A 300 1.82 -16.88 -10.00
CA ALA A 300 1.58 -16.75 -11.43
C ALA A 300 1.32 -15.28 -11.82
N PRO A 301 1.95 -14.77 -12.90
CA PRO A 301 1.71 -13.40 -13.37
C PRO A 301 0.34 -13.22 -14.03
N ASN A 302 -0.27 -14.31 -14.52
CA ASN A 302 -1.60 -14.32 -15.11
C ASN A 302 -2.56 -15.19 -14.28
N ASP A 303 -3.84 -15.03 -14.57
CA ASP A 303 -4.93 -15.59 -13.77
C ASP A 303 -5.53 -16.87 -14.38
N LYS A 304 -4.96 -17.36 -15.50
CA LYS A 304 -5.52 -18.45 -16.31
C LYS A 304 -5.68 -19.75 -15.54
N GLU A 305 -4.83 -20.03 -14.55
CA GLU A 305 -4.85 -21.26 -13.77
C GLU A 305 -5.47 -21.07 -12.37
N GLN A 306 -6.09 -19.92 -12.10
CA GLN A 306 -6.53 -19.56 -10.74
C GLN A 306 -7.98 -19.94 -10.42
N VAL A 307 -8.77 -20.38 -11.42
CA VAL A 307 -10.14 -20.89 -11.18
C VAL A 307 -10.12 -22.19 -10.37
N LEU A 308 -9.31 -23.18 -10.77
CA LEU A 308 -9.29 -24.49 -10.11
C LEU A 308 -8.91 -24.42 -8.62
N PRO A 309 -7.84 -23.71 -8.21
CA PRO A 309 -7.53 -23.52 -6.79
C PRO A 309 -8.66 -22.83 -6.01
N MET A 310 -9.33 -21.86 -6.66
CA MET A 310 -10.45 -21.17 -6.04
C MET A 310 -11.66 -22.09 -5.85
N LEU A 311 -12.01 -22.89 -6.86
CA LEU A 311 -13.07 -23.89 -6.76
C LEU A 311 -12.78 -24.90 -5.65
N ALA A 312 -11.54 -25.39 -5.53
CA ALA A 312 -11.15 -26.29 -4.45
C ALA A 312 -11.36 -25.66 -3.05
N THR A 313 -11.03 -24.37 -2.91
CA THR A 313 -11.25 -23.63 -1.65
C THR A 313 -12.74 -23.44 -1.35
N LEU A 314 -13.53 -23.11 -2.38
CA LEU A 314 -14.97 -22.95 -2.24
C LEU A 314 -15.66 -24.28 -1.89
N GLN A 315 -15.17 -25.40 -2.42
CA GLN A 315 -15.67 -26.73 -2.09
C GLN A 315 -15.36 -27.13 -0.64
N THR A 316 -14.15 -26.86 -0.15
CA THR A 316 -13.81 -27.14 1.26
C THR A 316 -14.65 -26.31 2.22
N GLN A 317 -15.15 -25.16 1.78
CA GLN A 317 -16.01 -24.26 2.54
C GLN A 317 -17.51 -24.43 2.24
N ALA A 318 -17.90 -25.35 1.35
CA ALA A 318 -19.28 -25.48 0.88
C ALA A 318 -20.29 -25.82 1.99
N ALA A 319 -19.85 -26.51 3.05
CA ALA A 319 -20.69 -26.79 4.22
C ALA A 319 -21.15 -25.51 4.94
N VAL A 320 -20.31 -24.48 4.93
CA VAL A 320 -20.57 -23.16 5.53
C VAL A 320 -21.23 -22.24 4.51
N LEU A 321 -20.73 -22.21 3.29
CA LEU A 321 -21.21 -21.24 2.30
C LEU A 321 -22.58 -21.63 1.72
N GLY A 322 -22.91 -22.92 1.70
CA GLY A 322 -24.01 -23.43 0.88
C GLY A 322 -23.58 -23.64 -0.58
N PRO A 323 -24.51 -24.05 -1.46
CA PRO A 323 -24.21 -24.32 -2.86
C PRO A 323 -23.87 -23.03 -3.62
N ILE A 324 -22.82 -23.08 -4.43
CA ILE A 324 -22.47 -22.02 -5.37
C ILE A 324 -23.03 -22.42 -6.73
N GLU A 325 -23.84 -21.56 -7.32
CA GLU A 325 -24.53 -21.83 -8.58
C GLU A 325 -23.80 -21.18 -9.76
N THR A 326 -23.15 -20.04 -9.55
CA THR A 326 -22.56 -19.22 -10.63
C THR A 326 -21.19 -18.67 -10.25
N LEU A 327 -20.24 -18.74 -11.19
CA LEU A 327 -18.92 -18.09 -11.10
C LEU A 327 -18.78 -17.04 -12.20
N VAL A 328 -18.49 -15.79 -11.83
CA VAL A 328 -18.21 -14.70 -12.76
C VAL A 328 -16.73 -14.34 -12.68
N ALA A 329 -16.02 -14.29 -13.81
CA ALA A 329 -14.59 -13.96 -13.82
C ALA A 329 -14.16 -13.20 -15.08
N ASP A 330 -12.99 -12.59 -14.99
CA ASP A 330 -12.42 -11.75 -16.05
C ASP A 330 -11.80 -12.55 -17.21
N THR A 331 -11.37 -11.84 -18.26
CA THR A 331 -10.76 -12.46 -19.45
C THR A 331 -9.49 -13.25 -19.15
N GLY A 332 -8.76 -12.89 -18.10
CA GLY A 332 -7.55 -13.57 -17.66
C GLY A 332 -7.80 -15.00 -17.18
N TYR A 333 -9.01 -15.32 -16.71
CA TYR A 333 -9.42 -16.66 -16.28
C TYR A 333 -9.94 -17.54 -17.41
N CYS A 334 -10.04 -17.04 -18.64
CA CYS A 334 -10.67 -17.78 -19.73
C CYS A 334 -9.82 -18.97 -20.21
N SER A 335 -10.30 -20.19 -20.00
CA SER A 335 -9.74 -21.42 -20.59
C SER A 335 -10.77 -22.55 -20.62
N GLU A 336 -10.68 -23.45 -21.61
CA GLU A 336 -11.56 -24.62 -21.72
C GLU A 336 -11.54 -25.46 -20.43
N LYS A 337 -10.35 -25.71 -19.87
CA LYS A 337 -10.17 -26.44 -18.62
C LYS A 337 -10.92 -25.81 -17.43
N ASN A 338 -10.95 -24.48 -17.36
CA ASN A 338 -11.68 -23.80 -16.28
C ASN A 338 -13.20 -23.91 -16.46
N VAL A 339 -13.69 -23.82 -17.70
CA VAL A 339 -15.11 -23.97 -18.02
C VAL A 339 -15.57 -25.39 -17.71
N GLU A 340 -14.82 -26.40 -18.15
CA GLU A 340 -15.06 -27.81 -17.84
C GLU A 340 -15.07 -28.07 -16.33
N ALA A 341 -14.11 -27.51 -15.59
CA ALA A 341 -14.04 -27.67 -14.14
C ALA A 341 -15.24 -27.03 -13.41
N CYS A 342 -15.75 -25.90 -13.88
CA CYS A 342 -16.95 -25.27 -13.30
C CYS A 342 -18.19 -26.14 -13.55
N GLU A 343 -18.40 -26.55 -14.81
CA GLU A 343 -19.57 -27.35 -15.22
C GLU A 343 -19.56 -28.74 -14.56
N ALA A 344 -18.39 -29.36 -14.37
CA ALA A 344 -18.25 -30.62 -13.64
C ALA A 344 -18.71 -30.54 -12.17
N LEU A 345 -18.70 -29.34 -11.59
CA LEU A 345 -19.18 -29.06 -10.23
C LEU A 345 -20.60 -28.48 -10.19
N GLY A 346 -21.28 -28.40 -11.34
CA GLY A 346 -22.61 -27.79 -11.44
C GLY A 346 -22.61 -26.26 -11.30
N ILE A 347 -21.44 -25.63 -11.41
CA ILE A 347 -21.28 -24.17 -11.32
C ILE A 347 -21.33 -23.59 -12.73
N THR A 348 -22.25 -22.67 -12.98
CA THR A 348 -22.38 -22.00 -14.28
C THR A 348 -21.30 -20.93 -14.44
N PRO A 349 -20.36 -21.04 -15.40
CA PRO A 349 -19.32 -20.04 -15.58
C PRO A 349 -19.78 -18.88 -16.47
N PHE A 350 -19.42 -17.65 -16.08
CA PHE A 350 -19.48 -16.42 -16.88
C PHE A 350 -18.08 -15.79 -16.93
N ILE A 351 -17.24 -16.30 -17.81
CA ILE A 351 -15.84 -15.88 -17.96
C ILE A 351 -15.67 -15.17 -19.30
N ALA A 352 -15.33 -13.87 -19.28
CA ALA A 352 -15.20 -13.12 -20.53
C ALA A 352 -14.12 -13.70 -21.45
N VAL A 353 -14.36 -13.67 -22.76
CA VAL A 353 -13.42 -14.26 -23.75
C VAL A 353 -12.50 -13.21 -24.37
N ALA A 354 -12.97 -11.98 -24.47
CA ALA A 354 -12.21 -10.85 -24.99
C ALA A 354 -12.55 -9.58 -24.20
N ARG A 355 -11.67 -8.58 -24.30
CA ARG A 355 -11.97 -7.25 -23.76
C ARG A 355 -13.09 -6.64 -24.59
N GLU A 356 -14.12 -6.14 -23.91
CA GLU A 356 -15.22 -5.42 -24.55
C GLU A 356 -14.73 -4.04 -25.02
N ASP A 357 -15.25 -3.59 -26.17
CA ASP A 357 -15.01 -2.25 -26.67
C ASP A 357 -15.55 -1.19 -25.69
N HIS A 358 -14.84 -0.08 -25.59
CA HIS A 358 -15.32 1.08 -24.85
C HIS A 358 -16.43 1.75 -25.68
N HIS A 359 -17.66 1.74 -25.16
CA HIS A 359 -18.87 2.33 -25.77
C HIS A 359 -19.48 1.52 -26.94
N PRO A 360 -19.94 0.28 -26.72
CA PRO A 360 -20.69 -0.45 -27.73
C PRO A 360 -22.01 0.26 -28.07
N ASP A 361 -22.48 0.11 -29.32
CA ASP A 361 -23.77 0.65 -29.77
C ASP A 361 -24.89 0.16 -28.83
N TRP A 362 -25.80 1.06 -28.46
CA TRP A 362 -26.86 0.75 -27.49
C TRP A 362 -27.75 -0.41 -27.96
N ARG A 363 -27.94 -0.60 -29.28
CA ARG A 363 -28.73 -1.70 -29.85
C ARG A 363 -28.14 -3.05 -29.51
N GLN A 364 -26.80 -3.17 -29.51
CA GLN A 364 -26.11 -4.40 -29.16
C GLN A 364 -26.44 -4.87 -27.73
N ARG A 365 -26.88 -3.98 -26.84
CA ARG A 365 -27.29 -4.34 -25.47
C ARG A 365 -28.64 -5.07 -25.42
N HIS A 366 -29.47 -4.87 -26.45
CA HIS A 366 -30.81 -5.42 -26.57
C HIS A 366 -30.89 -6.55 -27.62
N THR A 367 -29.81 -6.84 -28.33
CA THR A 367 -29.75 -7.96 -29.28
C THR A 367 -29.50 -9.27 -28.54
N GLU A 368 -30.34 -10.26 -28.82
CA GLU A 368 -30.12 -11.66 -28.40
C GLU A 368 -29.34 -12.42 -29.49
N PRO A 369 -28.42 -13.33 -29.11
CA PRO A 369 -27.73 -14.18 -30.07
C PRO A 369 -28.68 -15.22 -30.68
N GLU A 370 -28.37 -15.68 -31.88
CA GLU A 370 -29.06 -16.82 -32.51
C GLU A 370 -28.98 -18.07 -31.64
N ALA A 371 -29.98 -18.95 -31.78
CA ALA A 371 -30.07 -20.20 -31.03
C ALA A 371 -28.81 -21.05 -31.23
N LEU A 372 -28.31 -21.60 -30.12
CA LEU A 372 -27.11 -22.42 -30.13
C LEU A 372 -27.43 -23.83 -30.67
N ALA A 373 -26.53 -24.40 -31.46
CA ALA A 373 -26.64 -25.79 -31.92
C ALA A 373 -26.60 -26.78 -30.75
N GLU A 374 -27.31 -27.91 -30.87
CA GLU A 374 -27.43 -28.91 -29.80
C GLU A 374 -26.09 -29.55 -29.40
N ASP A 375 -25.17 -29.69 -30.36
CA ASP A 375 -23.84 -30.28 -30.21
C ASP A 375 -22.77 -29.27 -29.74
N ALA A 376 -23.17 -28.05 -29.37
CA ALA A 376 -22.23 -27.01 -28.97
C ALA A 376 -21.42 -27.39 -27.72
N THR A 377 -20.12 -27.11 -27.79
CA THR A 377 -19.16 -27.34 -26.70
C THR A 377 -19.49 -26.47 -25.47
N LEU A 378 -18.98 -26.87 -24.29
CA LEU A 378 -19.17 -26.09 -23.06
C LEU A 378 -18.66 -24.64 -23.20
N MET A 379 -17.56 -24.45 -23.91
CA MET A 379 -17.01 -23.13 -24.22
C MET A 379 -17.96 -22.30 -25.10
N GLN A 380 -18.53 -22.90 -26.15
CA GLN A 380 -19.52 -22.24 -27.02
C GLN A 380 -20.80 -21.89 -26.25
N ARG A 381 -21.26 -22.77 -25.35
CA ARG A 381 -22.39 -22.51 -24.44
C ARG A 381 -22.11 -21.31 -23.54
N MET A 382 -20.94 -21.24 -22.91
CA MET A 382 -20.53 -20.09 -22.10
C MET A 382 -20.49 -18.79 -22.92
N ILE A 383 -19.88 -18.81 -24.11
CA ILE A 383 -19.82 -17.65 -25.01
C ILE A 383 -21.22 -17.18 -25.40
N HIS A 384 -22.11 -18.12 -25.74
CA HIS A 384 -23.49 -17.81 -26.07
C HIS A 384 -24.21 -17.19 -24.87
N ARG A 385 -24.09 -17.76 -23.66
CA ARG A 385 -24.66 -17.19 -22.42
C ARG A 385 -24.22 -15.75 -22.20
N LEU A 386 -22.92 -15.44 -22.36
CA LEU A 386 -22.39 -14.07 -22.21
C LEU A 386 -22.96 -13.07 -23.21
N LYS A 387 -23.45 -13.53 -24.37
CA LYS A 387 -24.10 -12.68 -25.37
C LYS A 387 -25.58 -12.44 -25.06
N THR A 388 -26.23 -13.27 -24.25
CA THR A 388 -27.65 -13.06 -23.90
C THR A 388 -27.84 -11.83 -23.00
N GLN A 389 -29.02 -11.21 -23.02
CA GLN A 389 -29.30 -10.07 -22.12
C GLN A 389 -29.21 -10.49 -20.64
N ALA A 390 -29.69 -11.68 -20.30
CA ALA A 390 -29.57 -12.27 -18.97
C ALA A 390 -28.10 -12.44 -18.56
N GLY A 391 -27.27 -13.05 -19.41
CA GLY A 391 -25.85 -13.26 -19.10
C GLY A 391 -25.05 -11.97 -19.01
N ARG A 392 -25.32 -10.98 -19.87
CA ARG A 392 -24.74 -9.64 -19.76
C ARG A 392 -25.09 -8.95 -18.43
N SER A 393 -26.31 -9.17 -17.93
CA SER A 393 -26.75 -8.59 -16.65
C SER A 393 -25.98 -9.20 -15.47
N VAL A 394 -25.77 -10.52 -15.48
CA VAL A 394 -24.99 -11.24 -14.46
C VAL A 394 -23.52 -10.83 -14.53
N TYR A 395 -22.92 -10.82 -15.73
CA TYR A 395 -21.52 -10.44 -15.89
C TYR A 395 -21.23 -9.00 -15.45
N ARG A 396 -22.18 -8.07 -15.63
CA ARG A 396 -22.03 -6.66 -15.23
C ARG A 396 -21.86 -6.49 -13.72
N LEU A 397 -22.36 -7.43 -12.91
CA LEU A 397 -22.24 -7.37 -11.44
C LEU A 397 -20.78 -7.34 -10.98
N ARG A 398 -19.84 -7.89 -11.76
CA ARG A 398 -18.40 -7.84 -11.44
C ARG A 398 -17.90 -6.40 -11.18
N LYS A 399 -18.39 -5.43 -11.98
CA LYS A 399 -18.02 -4.00 -11.88
C LYS A 399 -18.52 -3.34 -10.59
N GLN A 400 -19.50 -3.96 -9.91
CA GLN A 400 -20.15 -3.43 -8.70
C GLN A 400 -19.85 -4.28 -7.46
N THR A 401 -19.09 -5.37 -7.60
CA THR A 401 -18.84 -6.34 -6.53
C THR A 401 -17.34 -6.48 -6.25
N VAL A 402 -16.65 -7.39 -6.95
CA VAL A 402 -15.24 -7.71 -6.69
C VAL A 402 -14.28 -6.55 -7.02
N GLU A 403 -14.57 -5.77 -8.07
CA GLU A 403 -13.73 -4.61 -8.44
C GLU A 403 -13.73 -3.52 -7.34
N PRO A 404 -14.90 -3.09 -6.81
CA PRO A 404 -14.95 -2.24 -5.62
C PRO A 404 -14.24 -2.82 -4.40
N VAL A 405 -14.40 -4.12 -4.09
CA VAL A 405 -13.71 -4.76 -2.95
C VAL A 405 -12.21 -4.57 -3.06
N PHE A 406 -11.63 -4.92 -4.22
CA PHE A 406 -10.20 -4.69 -4.44
C PHE A 406 -9.85 -3.20 -4.41
N GLY A 407 -10.69 -2.34 -4.99
CA GLY A 407 -10.52 -0.88 -4.96
C GLY A 407 -10.48 -0.31 -3.54
N ILE A 408 -11.28 -0.83 -2.61
CA ILE A 408 -11.36 -0.41 -1.21
C ILE A 408 -10.20 -0.96 -0.40
N ILE A 409 -9.92 -2.27 -0.47
CA ILE A 409 -8.73 -2.90 0.14
C ILE A 409 -7.49 -2.12 -0.26
N LYS A 410 -7.45 -1.75 -1.53
CA LYS A 410 -6.36 -0.97 -2.05
C LYS A 410 -6.40 0.47 -1.53
N SER A 411 -7.40 1.26 -1.84
CA SER A 411 -7.31 2.71 -1.74
C SER A 411 -7.77 3.27 -0.39
N VAL A 412 -8.69 2.58 0.28
CA VAL A 412 -9.25 3.00 1.58
C VAL A 412 -8.50 2.32 2.71
N MET A 413 -8.39 0.99 2.70
CA MET A 413 -7.55 0.28 3.68
C MET A 413 -6.07 0.55 3.40
N GLY A 414 -5.67 0.94 2.19
CA GLY A 414 -4.27 1.27 1.90
C GLY A 414 -3.34 0.07 1.73
N PHE A 415 -3.89 -1.15 1.59
CA PHE A 415 -3.07 -2.36 1.48
C PHE A 415 -2.46 -2.48 0.07
N ARG A 416 -1.22 -2.01 -0.08
CA ARG A 416 -0.44 -2.06 -1.34
C ARG A 416 0.71 -3.06 -1.31
N GLN A 417 1.17 -3.44 -0.12
CA GLN A 417 2.38 -4.22 0.06
C GLN A 417 2.20 -5.18 1.24
N PHE A 418 2.67 -6.41 1.08
CA PHE A 418 2.74 -7.39 2.16
C PHE A 418 3.82 -7.00 3.18
N SER A 419 3.57 -7.31 4.46
CA SER A 419 4.53 -7.10 5.54
C SER A 419 5.42 -8.32 5.77
N LEU A 420 5.05 -9.48 5.18
CA LEU A 420 5.71 -10.76 5.38
C LEU A 420 6.29 -11.31 4.07
N ARG A 421 7.20 -12.28 4.19
CA ARG A 421 7.92 -12.92 3.08
C ARG A 421 7.57 -14.40 2.98
N GLY A 422 7.61 -14.93 1.77
CA GLY A 422 7.23 -16.30 1.50
C GLY A 422 5.73 -16.51 1.36
N LEU A 423 5.36 -17.41 0.46
CA LEU A 423 4.00 -17.65 -0.01
C LEU A 423 3.05 -18.00 1.14
N ARG A 424 3.49 -18.86 2.07
CA ARG A 424 2.66 -19.26 3.23
C ARG A 424 2.30 -18.08 4.13
N GLN A 425 3.26 -17.20 4.42
CA GLN A 425 3.02 -16.05 5.29
C GLN A 425 2.19 -14.98 4.58
N VAL A 426 2.46 -14.76 3.29
CA VAL A 426 1.71 -13.84 2.44
C VAL A 426 0.25 -14.30 2.28
N GLN A 427 0.00 -15.60 2.12
CA GLN A 427 -1.35 -16.16 2.10
C GLN A 427 -2.11 -15.90 3.40
N GLY A 428 -1.46 -16.10 4.55
CA GLY A 428 -2.08 -15.80 5.85
C GLY A 428 -2.35 -14.30 6.03
N GLU A 429 -1.45 -13.44 5.57
CA GLU A 429 -1.64 -11.98 5.64
C GLU A 429 -2.78 -11.55 4.71
N TRP A 430 -2.89 -12.14 3.53
CA TRP A 430 -4.02 -11.93 2.64
C TRP A 430 -5.35 -12.36 3.29
N SER A 431 -5.35 -13.50 3.98
CA SER A 431 -6.53 -13.97 4.74
C SER A 431 -6.91 -12.97 5.83
N LEU A 432 -5.94 -12.37 6.53
CA LEU A 432 -6.17 -11.33 7.52
C LEU A 432 -6.73 -10.04 6.92
N VAL A 433 -6.26 -9.63 5.74
CA VAL A 433 -6.80 -8.47 5.00
C VAL A 433 -8.26 -8.72 4.63
N CYS A 434 -8.57 -9.90 4.08
CA CYS A 434 -9.93 -10.26 3.73
C CYS A 434 -10.84 -10.42 4.96
N LEU A 435 -10.30 -10.91 6.08
CA LEU A 435 -10.99 -10.95 7.37
C LEU A 435 -11.35 -9.54 7.83
N ALA A 436 -10.39 -8.61 7.82
CA ALA A 436 -10.63 -7.22 8.15
C ALA A 436 -11.65 -6.56 7.21
N TRP A 437 -11.62 -6.90 5.92
CA TRP A 437 -12.65 -6.49 4.97
C TRP A 437 -14.02 -6.98 5.39
N ILE A 438 -14.23 -8.28 5.68
CA ILE A 438 -15.55 -8.81 6.07
C ILE A 438 -16.15 -8.07 7.26
N MET A 439 -15.32 -7.60 8.19
CA MET A 439 -15.77 -6.84 9.36
C MET A 439 -16.24 -5.41 9.05
N ILE A 440 -15.89 -4.84 7.88
CA ILE A 440 -16.25 -3.45 7.51
C ILE A 440 -17.69 -3.33 6.98
N PRO A 441 -18.15 -4.11 5.95
CA PRO A 441 -19.50 -4.02 5.39
C PRO A 441 -20.62 -4.36 6.37
N ALA A 442 -20.37 -5.19 7.39
CA ALA A 442 -21.35 -5.53 8.43
C ALA A 442 -21.96 -4.28 9.11
N ILE A 443 -21.26 -3.15 9.07
CA ILE A 443 -21.74 -1.85 9.58
C ILE A 443 -22.57 -1.09 8.55
N LEU A 444 -22.22 -1.15 7.25
CA LEU A 444 -22.88 -0.39 6.17
C LEU A 444 -24.28 -0.91 5.83
N VAL A 445 -24.56 -2.18 6.08
CA VAL A 445 -25.90 -2.79 5.90
C VAL A 445 -26.90 -2.34 6.99
N GLY A 446 -26.52 -1.40 7.86
CA GLY A 446 -27.42 -0.84 8.87
C GLY A 446 -27.68 -1.83 9.98
N ASN A 447 -26.64 -2.13 10.76
CA ASN A 447 -26.68 -2.74 12.08
C ASN A 447 -27.88 -3.68 12.39
N PRO A 448 -27.99 -4.85 11.71
CA PRO A 448 -28.76 -5.97 12.24
C PRO A 448 -28.05 -6.64 13.43
N PHE A 449 -26.76 -6.41 13.64
CA PHE A 449 -25.97 -6.98 14.76
C PHE A 449 -26.50 -6.55 16.14
N SER A 450 -26.77 -5.27 16.35
CA SER A 450 -27.36 -4.73 17.59
C SER A 450 -28.86 -5.00 17.72
N LYS A 451 -29.58 -5.12 16.59
CA LYS A 451 -31.03 -5.37 16.58
C LYS A 451 -31.39 -6.86 16.74
N ALA A 452 -30.56 -7.78 16.25
CA ALA A 452 -30.75 -9.22 16.38
C ALA A 452 -30.32 -9.78 17.75
N LEU A 453 -29.49 -9.06 18.50
CA LEU A 453 -29.01 -9.47 19.83
C LEU A 453 -29.97 -9.10 20.98
N LEU A 454 -30.87 -8.12 20.76
CA LEU A 454 -31.81 -7.64 21.77
C LEU A 454 -32.80 -8.71 22.30
N PRO A 455 -33.26 -9.70 21.50
CA PRO A 455 -34.09 -10.80 22.01
C PRO A 455 -33.29 -11.84 22.82
N PHE A 456 -32.03 -12.09 22.46
CA PHE A 456 -31.19 -13.13 23.12
C PHE A 456 -30.64 -12.65 24.48
N LEU A 457 -30.27 -11.38 24.62
CA LEU A 457 -29.88 -10.79 25.90
C LEU A 457 -31.05 -10.71 26.90
N LYS A 458 -32.30 -10.57 26.43
CA LYS A 458 -33.49 -10.59 27.29
C LYS A 458 -33.81 -11.98 27.85
N MET A 459 -33.36 -13.05 27.20
CA MET A 459 -33.60 -14.42 27.65
C MET A 459 -32.59 -14.89 28.71
N ALA A 460 -31.39 -14.30 28.74
CA ALA A 460 -30.37 -14.57 29.77
C ALA A 460 -30.57 -13.73 31.05
N GLY A 461 -31.26 -12.59 30.97
CA GLY A 461 -31.50 -11.68 32.10
C GLY A 461 -32.42 -12.23 33.21
N SER A 462 -33.31 -13.17 32.89
CA SER A 462 -34.21 -13.80 33.87
C SER A 462 -33.49 -14.76 34.84
N VAL A 463 -32.32 -15.29 34.45
CA VAL A 463 -31.50 -16.13 35.34
C VAL A 463 -30.61 -15.28 36.25
N LEU A 464 -30.14 -14.12 35.78
CA LEU A 464 -29.31 -13.19 36.56
C LEU A 464 -30.08 -12.42 37.65
N ALA A 465 -31.39 -12.17 37.45
CA ALA A 465 -32.24 -11.54 38.45
C ALA A 465 -32.38 -12.38 39.74
N ALA A 466 -32.31 -13.72 39.64
CA ALA A 466 -32.35 -14.61 40.80
C ALA A 466 -31.05 -14.58 41.63
N PHE A 467 -29.89 -14.35 41.01
CA PHE A 467 -28.60 -14.25 41.71
C PHE A 467 -28.36 -12.88 42.35
N ALA A 468 -28.93 -11.80 41.79
CA ALA A 468 -28.85 -10.45 42.36
C ALA A 468 -29.53 -10.34 43.75
N GLY A 469 -30.60 -11.11 44.00
CA GLY A 469 -31.28 -11.14 45.29
C GLY A 469 -30.42 -11.70 46.43
N ILE A 470 -29.57 -12.68 46.14
CA ILE A 470 -28.67 -13.31 47.12
C ILE A 470 -27.47 -12.39 47.42
N GLY A 471 -26.96 -11.68 46.40
CA GLY A 471 -25.88 -10.70 46.55
C GLY A 471 -26.28 -9.47 47.38
N ALA A 472 -27.50 -8.97 47.20
CA ALA A 472 -28.02 -7.83 47.96
C ALA A 472 -28.16 -8.13 49.46
N LEU A 473 -28.55 -9.36 49.82
CA LEU A 473 -28.66 -9.79 51.22
C LEU A 473 -27.28 -9.88 51.90
N LYS A 474 -26.24 -10.33 51.17
CA LYS A 474 -24.86 -10.39 51.68
C LYS A 474 -24.27 -9.00 51.91
N LEU A 475 -24.48 -8.07 50.96
CA LEU A 475 -24.05 -6.67 51.07
C LEU A 475 -24.77 -5.92 52.21
N TYR A 476 -26.05 -6.20 52.45
CA TYR A 476 -26.80 -5.63 53.57
C TYR A 476 -26.22 -6.06 54.93
N LEU A 477 -25.86 -7.34 55.07
CA LEU A 477 -25.28 -7.89 56.31
C LEU A 477 -23.84 -7.40 56.55
N GLU A 478 -23.04 -7.21 55.50
CA GLU A 478 -21.68 -6.65 55.60
C GLU A 478 -21.69 -5.15 55.94
N ARG A 479 -22.66 -4.39 55.40
CA ARG A 479 -22.81 -2.96 55.69
C ARG A 479 -23.27 -2.69 57.12
N LYS A 480 -24.02 -3.61 57.73
CA LYS A 480 -24.38 -3.58 59.15
C LYS A 480 -23.14 -3.76 60.05
N ARG A 481 -22.25 -4.70 59.72
CA ARG A 481 -20.97 -4.95 60.43
C ARG A 481 -19.91 -3.86 60.27
N TRP A 482 -20.08 -2.96 59.30
CA TRP A 482 -19.19 -1.82 59.08
C TRP A 482 -19.58 -0.60 59.92
N ARG A 483 -20.89 -0.39 60.18
CA ARG A 483 -21.37 0.72 61.04
C ARG A 483 -20.96 0.58 62.51
N GLU A 484 -20.76 -0.64 62.99
CA GLU A 484 -20.35 -0.92 64.37
C GLU A 484 -18.85 -0.62 64.64
N ARG A 485 -18.06 -0.34 63.59
CA ARG A 485 -16.59 -0.15 63.69
C ARG A 485 -16.08 1.29 63.61
N GLN A 486 -16.96 2.30 63.58
CA GLN A 486 -16.56 3.72 63.45
C GLN A 486 -16.46 4.51 64.78
N ASN A 487 -16.51 3.86 65.94
CA ASN A 487 -16.53 4.54 67.24
C ASN A 487 -15.19 4.55 68.02
N ASP A 488 -14.05 4.62 67.35
CA ASP A 488 -12.74 4.88 68.00
C ASP A 488 -12.01 6.07 67.33
N PRO A 489 -11.66 7.14 68.07
CA PRO A 489 -10.96 8.30 67.50
C PRO A 489 -9.49 8.40 67.94
N VAL A 490 -8.54 8.53 67.00
CA VAL A 490 -7.18 9.07 67.25
C VAL A 490 -6.52 9.61 65.94
N PRO A 491 -5.43 10.42 65.96
CA PRO A 491 -5.48 11.87 65.76
C PRO A 491 -4.61 12.38 64.58
N LEU A 492 -4.85 13.64 64.19
CA LEU A 492 -4.19 14.37 63.11
C LEU A 492 -2.77 14.83 63.48
N LYS A 493 -1.79 14.64 62.58
CA LYS A 493 -0.51 15.38 62.57
C LYS A 493 -0.30 16.07 61.23
N ASN A 494 -0.28 17.41 61.30
CA ASN A 494 0.10 18.33 60.22
C ASN A 494 1.60 18.25 59.93
N ARG A 495 1.98 18.25 58.65
CA ARG A 495 3.29 18.74 58.22
C ARG A 495 3.18 19.43 56.86
N SER A 496 3.40 20.74 56.89
CA SER A 496 3.51 21.66 55.77
C SER A 496 4.86 21.53 55.06
N TYR A 497 4.88 21.52 53.73
CA TYR A 497 6.09 21.63 52.91
C TYR A 497 5.86 22.65 51.80
N GLN A 498 6.68 23.72 51.80
CA GLN A 498 6.76 24.76 50.78
C GLN A 498 7.95 24.47 49.84
N PRO A 499 7.85 24.72 48.52
CA PRO A 499 8.97 24.56 47.59
C PRO A 499 9.77 25.86 47.40
N GLN A 500 11.11 25.75 47.47
CA GLN A 500 12.05 26.82 47.13
C GLN A 500 12.75 26.56 45.79
N ARG A 501 12.87 27.60 44.95
CA ARG A 501 13.72 27.68 43.73
C ARG A 501 15.07 28.31 44.06
N PRO A 502 16.13 28.07 43.25
CA PRO A 502 16.96 29.20 42.77
C PRO A 502 17.45 28.97 41.30
N PRO A 503 18.35 29.79 40.69
CA PRO A 503 17.98 30.77 39.67
C PRO A 503 18.71 30.64 38.30
N TYR A 504 18.26 31.44 37.33
CA TYR A 504 18.80 31.60 35.98
C TYR A 504 20.11 32.40 35.95
N ALA A 505 21.09 32.00 35.13
CA ALA A 505 22.20 32.85 34.71
C ALA A 505 22.65 32.52 33.28
N SER A 506 22.67 33.55 32.45
CA SER A 506 23.17 33.64 31.08
C SER A 506 24.69 33.53 30.97
N ARG A 507 25.21 32.97 29.86
CA ARG A 507 26.47 33.40 29.25
C ARG A 507 26.60 32.95 27.79
N VAL A 508 27.17 33.85 26.99
CA VAL A 508 27.32 33.84 25.52
C VAL A 508 28.81 34.06 25.19
N LYS A 509 29.23 33.54 24.01
CA LYS A 509 30.47 33.78 23.19
C LYS A 509 31.73 32.95 23.50
N PRO A 510 32.70 32.83 22.56
CA PRO A 510 32.63 32.79 21.07
C PRO A 510 33.56 31.74 20.40
N ASP A 511 33.36 31.58 19.08
CA ASP A 511 34.25 31.14 17.96
C ASP A 511 35.49 30.24 18.18
N THR A 512 35.60 29.22 17.31
CA THR A 512 36.86 28.83 16.63
C THR A 512 36.59 28.11 15.30
N THR A 513 36.85 28.85 14.21
CA THR A 513 37.57 28.48 12.96
C THR A 513 37.56 27.03 12.45
N TYR A 514 37.11 26.86 11.20
CA TYR A 514 37.65 25.84 10.28
C TYR A 514 38.08 26.45 8.94
N SER A 515 39.38 26.26 8.69
CA SER A 515 40.22 26.30 7.49
C SER A 515 39.62 26.57 6.10
N GLN A 516 40.33 27.46 5.40
CA GLN A 516 40.24 27.82 4.00
C GLN A 516 40.58 26.66 3.05
N GLN A 517 39.84 26.53 1.94
CA GLN A 517 40.35 25.93 0.70
C GLN A 517 40.02 26.79 -0.52
N LYS A 518 41.10 27.35 -1.06
CA LYS A 518 41.47 27.68 -2.45
C LYS A 518 40.35 27.89 -3.47
N GLY A 519 40.36 29.10 -4.02
CA GLY A 519 39.54 29.52 -5.14
C GLY A 519 39.81 28.77 -6.45
N HIS A 520 38.74 28.67 -7.23
CA HIS A 520 38.78 28.57 -8.68
C HIS A 520 37.93 29.72 -9.22
N THR A 521 38.59 30.64 -9.91
CA THR A 521 37.98 31.71 -10.71
C THR A 521 37.20 31.10 -11.86
N VAL A 522 35.88 31.29 -11.87
CA VAL A 522 35.02 31.00 -13.03
C VAL A 522 34.82 32.31 -13.80
N PRO A 523 34.96 32.32 -15.14
CA PRO A 523 34.91 33.55 -15.93
C PRO A 523 33.50 34.16 -15.91
N GLN A 524 33.43 35.48 -15.75
CA GLN A 524 32.20 36.26 -15.90
C GLN A 524 31.80 36.35 -17.39
N PRO A 525 30.56 36.00 -17.78
CA PRO A 525 30.02 36.38 -19.07
C PRO A 525 29.19 37.67 -18.96
N ASN A 526 29.63 38.66 -19.73
CA ASN A 526 28.95 39.87 -20.21
C ASN A 526 27.58 40.25 -19.60
N SER A 527 27.61 41.40 -18.94
CA SER A 527 26.53 42.38 -18.75
C SER A 527 25.70 42.59 -20.04
N SER A 528 24.62 41.84 -20.15
CA SER A 528 23.39 42.29 -20.84
C SER A 528 22.39 42.57 -19.72
N ARG A 529 21.72 43.73 -19.75
CA ARG A 529 20.68 44.04 -18.75
C ARG A 529 19.60 42.97 -18.87
N VAL A 530 19.53 42.08 -17.88
CA VAL A 530 18.53 41.02 -17.85
C VAL A 530 17.20 41.69 -17.52
N GLU A 531 16.23 41.64 -18.44
CA GLU A 531 14.89 42.18 -18.25
C GLU A 531 13.86 41.05 -18.13
N TRP A 532 12.72 41.36 -17.51
CA TRP A 532 11.59 40.43 -17.42
C TRP A 532 11.03 40.07 -18.81
N SER A 533 11.35 38.86 -19.25
CA SER A 533 10.88 38.26 -20.50
C SER A 533 10.36 36.84 -20.27
N LEU A 534 9.53 36.36 -21.20
CA LEU A 534 9.08 34.96 -21.17
C LEU A 534 10.24 33.99 -21.38
N GLU A 535 11.28 34.42 -22.09
CA GLU A 535 12.50 33.65 -22.30
C GLU A 535 13.30 33.48 -21.00
N LEU A 536 13.40 34.54 -20.19
CA LEU A 536 13.98 34.47 -18.84
C LEU A 536 13.23 33.48 -17.96
N LEU A 537 11.89 33.56 -17.88
CA LEU A 537 11.10 32.63 -17.07
C LEU A 537 11.32 31.17 -17.50
N ARG A 538 11.49 30.91 -18.81
CA ARG A 538 11.75 29.57 -19.36
C ARG A 538 13.20 29.11 -19.16
N SER A 539 14.15 30.01 -18.95
CA SER A 539 15.57 29.69 -18.71
C SER A 539 15.84 29.30 -17.25
N LEU A 540 14.98 29.73 -16.33
CA LEU A 540 15.06 29.35 -14.92
C LEU A 540 14.99 27.83 -14.73
N GLU A 541 15.85 27.31 -13.86
CA GLU A 541 15.78 25.94 -13.39
C GLU A 541 14.52 25.71 -12.54
N TRP A 542 14.08 24.46 -12.43
CA TRP A 542 12.78 24.13 -11.82
C TRP A 542 12.68 24.61 -10.37
N LYS A 543 13.76 24.47 -9.57
CA LYS A 543 13.77 24.88 -8.17
C LYS A 543 13.77 26.40 -8.02
N ARG A 544 14.56 27.11 -8.83
CA ARG A 544 14.59 28.57 -8.85
C ARG A 544 13.23 29.15 -9.25
N PHE A 545 12.52 28.50 -10.16
CA PHE A 545 11.17 28.90 -10.55
C PHE A 545 10.15 28.73 -9.42
N GLU A 546 10.22 27.64 -8.65
CA GLU A 546 9.41 27.47 -7.43
C GLU A 546 9.70 28.57 -6.40
N ASP A 547 10.99 28.84 -6.14
CA ASP A 547 11.42 29.86 -5.19
C ASP A 547 10.96 31.26 -5.64
N LEU A 548 10.98 31.54 -6.95
CA LEU A 548 10.43 32.79 -7.50
C LEU A 548 8.92 32.91 -7.27
N CYS A 549 8.16 31.83 -7.44
CA CYS A 549 6.71 31.83 -7.20
C CYS A 549 6.39 32.02 -5.71
N ASP A 550 7.22 31.47 -4.82
CA ASP A 550 7.13 31.68 -3.37
C ASP A 550 7.39 33.14 -3.01
N GLU A 551 8.48 33.72 -3.54
CA GLU A 551 8.85 35.10 -3.27
C GLU A 551 7.83 36.10 -3.85
N TYR A 552 7.33 35.86 -5.06
CA TYR A 552 6.23 36.64 -5.64
C TYR A 552 4.99 36.64 -4.73
N SER A 553 4.67 35.50 -4.14
CA SER A 553 3.52 35.36 -3.25
C SER A 553 3.71 36.15 -1.95
N LYS A 554 4.93 36.16 -1.39
CA LYS A 554 5.27 36.98 -0.22
C LYS A 554 5.21 38.47 -0.52
N THR A 555 5.66 38.91 -1.68
CA THR A 555 5.56 40.32 -2.12
C THR A 555 4.10 40.78 -2.22
N LYS A 556 3.17 39.87 -2.56
CA LYS A 556 1.72 40.14 -2.51
C LYS A 556 1.12 40.13 -1.09
N GLY A 557 1.94 39.99 -0.05
CA GLY A 557 1.52 39.99 1.36
C GLY A 557 1.03 38.63 1.88
N MET A 558 1.25 37.54 1.15
CA MET A 558 0.83 36.20 1.60
C MET A 558 1.91 35.57 2.50
N ARG A 559 1.49 34.94 3.61
CA ARG A 559 2.38 34.06 4.39
C ARG A 559 2.46 32.70 3.73
N THR A 560 3.66 32.32 3.29
CA THR A 560 3.90 31.05 2.61
C THR A 560 4.75 30.09 3.43
N GLN A 561 4.52 28.79 3.25
CA GLN A 561 5.34 27.71 3.78
C GLN A 561 5.72 26.77 2.64
N THR A 562 7.00 26.70 2.32
CA THR A 562 7.54 25.82 1.26
C THR A 562 7.73 24.40 1.80
N THR A 563 7.29 23.41 1.04
CA THR A 563 7.50 21.99 1.36
C THR A 563 8.98 21.63 1.14
N ARG A 564 9.60 20.88 2.06
CA ARG A 564 11.03 20.50 1.96
C ARG A 564 11.28 19.57 0.77
N LEU A 565 12.45 19.71 0.15
CA LEU A 565 12.98 18.91 -0.97
C LEU A 565 12.69 17.40 -0.83
N GLY A 566 11.84 16.87 -1.72
CA GLY A 566 11.47 15.46 -1.81
C GLY A 566 10.27 15.26 -2.72
N ALA A 567 10.14 14.08 -3.33
CA ALA A 567 9.03 13.71 -4.20
C ALA A 567 7.73 13.42 -3.42
N ASP A 568 7.33 14.32 -2.52
CA ASP A 568 6.14 14.17 -1.69
C ASP A 568 5.07 15.19 -2.09
N GLY A 569 3.91 14.68 -2.51
CA GLY A 569 2.62 15.35 -2.35
C GLY A 569 2.19 16.36 -3.41
N GLY A 570 3.02 16.72 -4.39
CA GLY A 570 2.59 17.58 -5.51
C GLY A 570 2.26 19.04 -5.14
N ILE A 571 2.46 19.45 -3.89
CA ILE A 571 2.34 20.85 -3.42
C ILE A 571 3.73 21.46 -3.34
N ASP A 572 3.93 22.58 -4.03
CA ASP A 572 5.20 23.30 -3.99
C ASP A 572 5.19 24.38 -2.89
N ILE A 573 4.05 25.06 -2.68
CA ILE A 573 3.90 26.12 -1.65
C ILE A 573 2.52 26.04 -0.98
N ARG A 574 2.47 26.17 0.35
CA ARG A 574 1.23 26.36 1.13
C ARG A 574 1.04 27.82 1.52
N ILE A 575 -0.15 28.37 1.32
CA ILE A 575 -0.54 29.71 1.79
C ILE A 575 -1.25 29.53 3.13
N CYS A 576 -0.78 30.20 4.20
CA CYS A 576 -1.32 30.04 5.56
C CYS A 576 -1.95 31.32 6.10
N ARG A 577 -2.96 31.18 6.99
CA ARG A 577 -3.49 32.26 7.84
C ARG A 577 -2.44 32.72 8.86
N GLU A 578 -2.70 33.85 9.51
CA GLU A 578 -1.95 34.28 10.69
C GLU A 578 -1.93 33.23 11.82
N THR A 579 -2.96 32.39 11.90
CA THR A 579 -3.08 31.27 12.84
C THR A 579 -2.25 30.04 12.47
N GLY A 580 -1.68 29.99 11.26
CA GLY A 580 -0.91 28.84 10.74
C GLY A 580 -1.73 27.84 9.91
N ASP A 581 -3.05 27.98 9.83
CA ASP A 581 -3.92 27.08 9.05
C ASP A 581 -3.78 27.32 7.53
N PRO A 582 -3.76 26.26 6.68
CA PRO A 582 -3.67 26.42 5.24
C PRO A 582 -4.96 27.04 4.67
N MET A 583 -4.82 28.12 3.90
CA MET A 583 -5.90 28.78 3.15
C MET A 583 -5.97 28.34 1.69
N GLY A 584 -4.82 27.95 1.13
CA GLY A 584 -4.70 27.59 -0.28
C GLY A 584 -3.36 26.94 -0.57
N VAL A 585 -3.27 26.31 -1.73
CA VAL A 585 -2.06 25.62 -2.20
C VAL A 585 -1.65 26.17 -3.55
N ILE A 586 -0.33 26.27 -3.77
CA ILE A 586 0.24 26.65 -5.06
C ILE A 586 1.07 25.47 -5.58
N GLN A 587 0.84 25.12 -6.84
CA GLN A 587 1.67 24.19 -7.58
C GLN A 587 2.35 24.91 -8.75
N CYS A 588 3.65 24.71 -8.88
CA CYS A 588 4.54 25.38 -9.81
C CYS A 588 5.18 24.34 -10.73
N LYS A 589 5.08 24.52 -12.05
CA LYS A 589 5.72 23.64 -13.03
C LYS A 589 6.43 24.41 -14.14
N ALA A 590 7.77 24.40 -14.09
CA ALA A 590 8.64 24.95 -15.14
C ALA A 590 8.76 23.98 -16.34
N TRP A 591 7.79 24.01 -17.25
CA TRP A 591 7.64 23.10 -18.39
C TRP A 591 7.65 23.84 -19.75
N LYS A 592 7.90 23.10 -20.84
CA LYS A 592 7.79 23.59 -22.24
C LYS A 592 6.55 23.08 -22.98
N LYS A 593 5.96 21.97 -22.54
CA LYS A 593 4.74 21.40 -23.13
C LYS A 593 3.52 21.92 -22.38
N ASP A 594 2.41 22.04 -23.10
CA ASP A 594 1.15 22.48 -22.51
C ASP A 594 0.70 21.55 -21.38
N ILE A 595 0.18 22.15 -20.33
CA ILE A 595 -0.32 21.46 -19.15
C ILE A 595 -1.70 20.90 -19.45
N GLY A 596 -1.79 19.57 -19.40
CA GLY A 596 -3.04 18.82 -19.56
C GLY A 596 -3.87 18.73 -18.27
N VAL A 597 -5.14 18.37 -18.42
CA VAL A 597 -6.13 18.21 -17.32
C VAL A 597 -5.64 17.31 -16.18
N LYS A 598 -4.82 16.29 -16.50
CA LYS A 598 -4.34 15.33 -15.51
C LYS A 598 -3.65 16.00 -14.31
N LEU A 599 -2.77 16.96 -14.56
CA LEU A 599 -2.04 17.66 -13.51
C LEU A 599 -2.96 18.57 -12.69
N ILE A 600 -3.93 19.21 -13.33
CA ILE A 600 -4.93 20.04 -12.64
C ILE A 600 -5.86 19.18 -11.75
N ARG A 601 -6.19 17.96 -12.18
CA ARG A 601 -6.93 16.99 -11.35
C ARG A 601 -6.11 16.51 -10.14
N GLU A 602 -4.81 16.32 -10.32
CA GLU A 602 -3.90 16.00 -9.20
C GLU A 602 -3.90 17.14 -8.16
N LEU A 603 -3.83 18.41 -8.60
CA LEU A 603 -3.96 19.56 -7.70
C LEU A 603 -5.32 19.61 -6.98
N ALA A 604 -6.42 19.33 -7.69
CA ALA A 604 -7.75 19.28 -7.09
C ALA A 604 -7.85 18.20 -5.99
N GLY A 605 -7.25 17.03 -6.22
CA GLY A 605 -7.18 15.96 -5.21
C GLY A 605 -6.39 16.38 -3.96
N VAL A 606 -5.30 17.12 -4.18
CA VAL A 606 -4.48 17.70 -3.11
C VAL A 606 -5.24 18.77 -2.32
N MET A 607 -5.99 19.66 -2.99
CA MET A 607 -6.84 20.66 -2.34
C MET A 607 -7.88 20.01 -1.41
N ALA A 608 -8.49 18.92 -1.87
CA ALA A 608 -9.45 18.15 -1.07
C ALA A 608 -8.79 17.52 0.17
N HIS A 609 -7.56 17.02 0.05
CA HIS A 609 -6.81 16.45 1.17
C HIS A 609 -6.44 17.52 2.23
N GLU A 610 -5.97 18.68 1.80
CA GLU A 610 -5.60 19.82 2.67
C GLU A 610 -6.82 20.61 3.18
N ARG A 611 -8.03 20.25 2.74
CA ARG A 611 -9.30 20.92 3.07
C ARG A 611 -9.32 22.42 2.70
N VAL A 612 -8.63 22.77 1.62
CA VAL A 612 -8.59 24.14 1.08
C VAL A 612 -9.56 24.28 -0.10
N LYS A 613 -10.18 25.45 -0.22
CA LYS A 613 -11.15 25.74 -1.30
C LYS A 613 -10.52 26.34 -2.55
N ASN A 614 -9.32 26.91 -2.42
CA ASN A 614 -8.66 27.67 -3.48
C ASN A 614 -7.28 27.06 -3.77
N GLY A 615 -6.96 26.89 -5.05
CA GLY A 615 -5.64 26.47 -5.52
C GLY A 615 -5.12 27.41 -6.61
N VAL A 616 -3.80 27.52 -6.73
CA VAL A 616 -3.16 28.27 -7.82
C VAL A 616 -2.18 27.34 -8.54
N PHE A 617 -2.23 27.32 -9.87
CA PHE A 617 -1.29 26.57 -10.70
C PHE A 617 -0.50 27.54 -11.57
N ILE A 618 0.83 27.59 -11.38
CA ILE A 618 1.73 28.50 -12.10
C ILE A 618 2.65 27.70 -13.02
N THR A 619 2.73 28.09 -14.30
CA THR A 619 3.64 27.44 -15.25
C THR A 619 4.35 28.43 -16.18
N THR A 620 5.48 28.01 -16.74
CA THR A 620 6.19 28.74 -17.82
C THR A 620 5.65 28.45 -19.23
N SER A 621 4.67 27.54 -19.33
CA SER A 621 4.02 27.09 -20.58
C SER A 621 2.56 27.59 -20.66
N SER A 622 1.72 26.91 -21.46
CA SER A 622 0.29 27.22 -21.61
C SER A 622 -0.57 26.08 -21.04
N PHE A 623 -1.86 26.30 -20.87
CA PHE A 623 -2.83 25.28 -20.47
C PHE A 623 -3.68 24.79 -21.65
N THR A 624 -4.06 23.52 -21.64
CA THR A 624 -5.04 22.98 -22.60
C THR A 624 -6.46 23.49 -22.28
N PRO A 625 -7.35 23.63 -23.29
CA PRO A 625 -8.73 24.12 -23.05
C PRO A 625 -9.49 23.31 -22.00
N ASP A 626 -9.36 21.98 -22.03
CA ASP A 626 -9.99 21.10 -21.05
C ASP A 626 -9.48 21.36 -19.61
N ALA A 627 -8.20 21.72 -19.46
CA ALA A 627 -7.60 22.03 -18.17
C ALA A 627 -8.18 23.32 -17.59
N THR A 628 -8.40 24.33 -18.43
CA THR A 628 -9.04 25.59 -18.05
C THR A 628 -10.49 25.39 -17.62
N VAL A 629 -11.27 24.61 -18.36
CA VAL A 629 -12.66 24.28 -18.00
C VAL A 629 -12.73 23.55 -16.65
N PHE A 630 -11.85 22.57 -16.45
CA PHE A 630 -11.80 21.82 -15.20
C PHE A 630 -11.35 22.69 -14.00
N ALA A 631 -10.36 23.55 -14.20
CA ALA A 631 -9.85 24.45 -13.15
C ALA A 631 -10.93 25.42 -12.66
N ALA A 632 -11.66 26.04 -13.60
CA ALA A 632 -12.76 26.96 -13.29
C ALA A 632 -13.87 26.29 -12.45
N ALA A 633 -14.19 25.03 -12.74
CA ALA A 633 -15.20 24.26 -12.01
C ALA A 633 -14.77 23.87 -10.57
N ASN A 634 -13.47 23.89 -10.26
CA ASN A 634 -12.91 23.38 -8.99
C ASN A 634 -12.21 24.46 -8.15
N GLY A 635 -12.39 25.75 -8.47
CA GLY A 635 -11.77 26.84 -7.70
C GLY A 635 -10.25 26.92 -7.83
N ILE A 636 -9.72 26.54 -8.99
CA ILE A 636 -8.28 26.59 -9.30
C ILE A 636 -8.01 27.77 -10.22
N ILE A 637 -7.12 28.67 -9.79
CA ILE A 637 -6.61 29.79 -10.59
C ILE A 637 -5.42 29.28 -11.40
N LEU A 638 -5.47 29.46 -12.71
CA LEU A 638 -4.37 29.13 -13.62
C LEU A 638 -3.59 30.41 -13.95
N LEU A 639 -2.27 30.34 -13.89
CA LEU A 639 -1.36 31.39 -14.34
C LEU A 639 -0.37 30.80 -15.34
N ASP A 640 -0.60 31.08 -16.61
CA ASP A 640 0.28 30.66 -17.69
C ASP A 640 1.55 31.53 -17.73
N GLY A 641 2.51 31.19 -18.60
CA GLY A 641 3.78 31.93 -18.64
C GLY A 641 3.63 33.42 -18.99
N LYS A 642 2.61 33.80 -19.78
CA LYS A 642 2.35 35.19 -20.15
C LYS A 642 1.58 35.92 -19.05
N GLU A 643 0.60 35.26 -18.46
CA GLU A 643 -0.21 35.76 -17.34
C GLU A 643 0.67 36.01 -16.12
N PHE A 644 1.57 35.08 -15.79
CA PHE A 644 2.52 35.25 -14.68
C PHE A 644 3.50 36.40 -14.94
N LEU A 645 4.03 36.51 -16.17
CA LEU A 645 4.89 37.65 -16.53
C LEU A 645 4.15 38.99 -16.40
N ASN A 646 2.89 39.05 -16.84
CA ASN A 646 2.07 40.24 -16.70
C ASN A 646 1.76 40.55 -15.22
N ALA A 647 1.54 39.51 -14.42
CA ALA A 647 1.30 39.62 -12.98
C ALA A 647 2.52 40.14 -12.21
N ILE A 648 3.75 39.92 -12.73
CA ILE A 648 4.98 40.54 -12.23
C ILE A 648 5.07 42.00 -12.71
N LYS A 649 4.82 42.27 -13.99
CA LYS A 649 4.91 43.63 -14.58
C LYS A 649 3.91 44.64 -14.01
N THR A 650 2.86 44.17 -13.34
CA THR A 650 1.86 45.00 -12.66
C THR A 650 2.24 45.36 -11.22
N LEU A 651 3.35 44.83 -10.69
CA LEU A 651 3.87 45.21 -9.37
C LEU A 651 4.57 46.58 -9.40
N PRO A 652 4.76 47.23 -8.24
CA PRO A 652 5.65 48.39 -8.13
C PRO A 652 7.04 48.11 -8.70
N VAL A 653 7.69 49.13 -9.28
CA VAL A 653 9.01 48.97 -9.94
C VAL A 653 10.06 48.39 -8.98
N SER A 654 10.04 48.80 -7.71
CA SER A 654 10.93 48.26 -6.67
C SER A 654 10.80 46.75 -6.48
N ASP A 655 9.56 46.24 -6.54
CA ASP A 655 9.27 44.82 -6.35
C ASP A 655 9.63 44.01 -7.60
N GLN A 656 9.47 44.59 -8.79
CA GLN A 656 9.91 44.00 -10.04
C GLN A 656 11.43 43.82 -10.07
N GLU A 657 12.17 44.84 -9.64
CA GLU A 657 13.65 44.81 -9.55
C GLU A 657 14.13 43.83 -8.48
N HIS A 658 13.45 43.77 -7.33
CA HIS A 658 13.74 42.81 -6.28
C HIS A 658 13.57 41.36 -6.76
N LEU A 659 12.43 41.03 -7.36
CA LEU A 659 12.16 39.70 -7.88
C LEU A 659 13.12 39.32 -9.02
N LEU A 660 13.51 40.29 -9.86
CA LEU A 660 14.44 40.07 -10.97
C LEU A 660 15.85 39.73 -10.44
N THR A 661 16.30 40.50 -9.44
CA THR A 661 17.57 40.27 -8.75
C THR A 661 17.56 38.92 -8.04
N PHE A 662 16.45 38.56 -7.39
CA PHE A 662 16.28 37.27 -6.75
C PHE A 662 16.35 36.11 -7.75
N ALA A 663 15.58 36.18 -8.84
CA ALA A 663 15.50 35.14 -9.87
C ALA A 663 16.84 34.89 -10.57
N THR A 664 17.62 35.95 -10.77
CA THR A 664 18.90 35.91 -11.50
C THR A 664 20.13 35.79 -10.58
N SER A 665 19.92 35.62 -9.27
CA SER A 665 21.01 35.48 -8.30
C SER A 665 21.72 34.12 -8.42
N GLY A 666 23.05 34.17 -8.49
CA GLY A 666 23.91 32.99 -8.56
C GLY A 666 23.65 32.11 -9.79
N ASP A 667 23.78 30.80 -9.63
CA ASP A 667 23.46 29.84 -10.70
C ASP A 667 21.95 29.55 -10.73
N TYR A 668 21.25 30.11 -11.72
CA TYR A 668 19.81 29.94 -11.93
C TYR A 668 19.44 29.03 -13.11
N THR A 669 20.42 28.53 -13.86
CA THR A 669 20.20 27.72 -15.08
C THR A 669 20.52 26.25 -14.86
N THR A 670 21.50 25.92 -14.00
CA THR A 670 21.84 24.54 -13.69
C THR A 670 20.77 23.92 -12.79
N PRO A 671 20.21 22.74 -13.15
CA PRO A 671 19.22 22.06 -12.35
C PRO A 671 19.74 21.66 -10.98
N THR A 672 18.90 21.86 -9.96
CA THR A 672 19.11 21.37 -8.60
C THR A 672 18.59 19.94 -8.48
N CYS A 673 19.34 19.07 -7.79
CA CYS A 673 18.92 17.69 -7.56
C CYS A 673 17.69 17.63 -6.64
N ALA A 674 16.60 17.04 -7.13
CA ALA A 674 15.33 16.91 -6.39
C ALA A 674 15.46 16.15 -5.06
N LYS A 675 16.47 15.29 -4.92
CA LYS A 675 16.67 14.45 -3.73
C LYS A 675 17.61 15.06 -2.68
N CYS A 676 18.69 15.74 -3.09
CA CYS A 676 19.71 16.22 -2.15
C CYS A 676 19.97 17.73 -2.20
N GLY A 677 19.26 18.48 -3.05
CA GLY A 677 19.36 19.94 -3.10
C GLY A 677 20.67 20.50 -3.64
N VAL A 678 21.58 19.66 -4.16
CA VAL A 678 22.87 20.09 -4.73
C VAL A 678 22.72 20.30 -6.23
N LYS A 679 23.39 21.33 -6.78
CA LYS A 679 23.47 21.57 -8.22
C LYS A 679 24.01 20.34 -8.95
N MET A 680 23.33 19.97 -10.03
CA MET A 680 23.68 18.78 -10.80
C MET A 680 24.85 19.05 -11.74
N VAL A 681 25.55 18.00 -12.14
CA VAL A 681 26.69 18.07 -13.05
C VAL A 681 26.31 17.41 -14.37
N LEU A 682 26.73 17.98 -15.49
CA LEU A 682 26.54 17.36 -16.79
C LEU A 682 27.33 16.06 -16.88
N LYS A 683 26.67 14.97 -17.28
CA LYS A 683 27.29 13.65 -17.48
C LYS A 683 26.93 13.10 -18.86
N ASN A 684 27.89 12.43 -19.47
CA ASN A 684 27.75 11.86 -20.79
C ASN A 684 27.63 10.33 -20.69
N GLY A 685 26.49 9.80 -21.15
CA GLY A 685 26.25 8.36 -21.34
C GLY A 685 25.78 8.09 -22.77
N TYR A 686 24.72 7.30 -22.97
CA TYR A 686 24.07 7.14 -24.29
C TYR A 686 23.44 8.44 -24.83
N SER A 687 23.17 9.40 -23.96
CA SER A 687 22.77 10.78 -24.26
C SER A 687 23.29 11.66 -23.13
N GLU A 688 23.42 12.96 -23.35
CA GLU A 688 23.83 13.90 -22.30
C GLU A 688 22.69 14.08 -21.27
N PHE A 689 23.02 13.99 -19.97
CA PHE A 689 22.07 14.15 -18.87
C PHE A 689 22.71 14.83 -17.65
N TRP A 690 21.90 15.49 -16.83
CA TRP A 690 22.32 16.00 -15.54
C TRP A 690 22.35 14.88 -14.52
N GLY A 691 23.50 14.62 -13.90
CA GLY A 691 23.67 13.65 -12.83
C GLY A 691 24.01 14.32 -11.51
N CYS A 692 23.49 13.77 -10.41
CA CYS A 692 23.87 14.25 -9.08
C CYS A 692 25.39 14.05 -8.82
N PRO A 693 26.11 15.07 -8.28
CA PRO A 693 27.52 14.93 -7.91
C PRO A 693 27.72 13.94 -6.75
N ASN A 694 26.71 13.78 -5.87
CA ASN A 694 26.76 12.86 -4.73
C ASN A 694 26.56 11.38 -5.12
N TYR A 695 26.68 11.02 -6.39
CA TYR A 695 26.67 9.62 -6.82
C TYR A 695 27.87 8.87 -6.20
N PRO A 696 27.71 7.66 -5.64
CA PRO A 696 26.52 6.79 -5.70
C PRO A 696 25.47 6.97 -4.58
N ARG A 697 25.72 7.86 -3.59
CA ARG A 697 24.80 8.11 -2.46
C ARG A 697 23.47 8.74 -2.91
N CYS A 698 23.51 9.58 -3.95
CA CYS A 698 22.34 10.12 -4.63
C CYS A 698 22.37 9.74 -6.11
N ARG A 699 21.34 9.01 -6.57
CA ARG A 699 21.24 8.46 -7.94
C ARG A 699 20.30 9.26 -8.85
N GLU A 700 19.91 10.46 -8.43
CA GLU A 700 18.98 11.29 -9.19
C GLU A 700 19.62 11.78 -10.49
N THR A 701 18.86 11.68 -11.59
CA THR A 701 19.27 12.16 -12.91
C THR A 701 18.15 12.96 -13.56
N ILE A 702 18.50 14.01 -14.30
CA ILE A 702 17.56 14.85 -15.06
C ILE A 702 18.01 14.89 -16.51
N LYS A 703 17.13 14.61 -17.46
CA LYS A 703 17.47 14.73 -18.90
C LYS A 703 17.67 16.20 -19.27
N ILE A 704 18.62 16.49 -20.17
CA ILE A 704 18.86 17.86 -20.64
C ILE A 704 17.63 18.37 -21.41
N ARG A 705 17.26 19.62 -21.12
CA ARG A 705 16.20 20.36 -21.81
C ARG A 705 16.66 20.72 -23.23
N GLY A 706 16.39 19.88 -24.24
CA GLY A 706 16.50 20.26 -25.66
C GLY A 706 17.37 19.42 -26.60
N GLY A 707 17.87 18.25 -26.18
CA GLY A 707 18.53 17.31 -27.10
C GLY A 707 17.50 16.47 -27.85
N GLY A 708 17.03 16.97 -29.00
CA GLY A 708 16.33 16.13 -29.98
C GLY A 708 17.23 14.99 -30.43
N ARG A 709 16.64 13.80 -30.64
CA ARG A 709 17.30 12.70 -31.35
C ARG A 709 17.82 13.24 -32.69
N LYS A 710 19.11 13.07 -32.97
CA LYS A 710 19.54 12.75 -34.33
C LYS A 710 19.23 11.30 -34.60
#